data_AF-A0A8H8CWZ1-F1
#
_entry.id   AF-A0A8H8CWZ1-F1
#
_cell.length_a   1.000
_cell.length_b   1.000
_cell.length_c   1.000
_cell.angle_alpha   90.00
_cell.angle_beta   90.00
_cell.angle_gamma   90.00
#
_symmetry.space_group_name_H-M   'P 1'
#
loop_
_entity.id
_entity.type
_entity.pdbx_description
1 polymer ?
#
loop_
_entity_poly.entity_id
_entity_poly.type
_entity_poly.pdbx_seq_one_letter_code
_entity_poly.pdbx_strand_id
1 'polypeptide(L)'
;MGDLKGSRKRKAVTRDLDEEPGVVSGDELNLDALDGDLSDKSHDTEHSSDSEIELVDDLSSDDVEEYEDEFDSDEVPSDIESKPIREKSKPDRGVDIVVRGEEVTSDGELGDGYDDDKLNYRVTKDANGNERYIYDEINPDDNSDYSEADENANTIGNIPLSFYDQYPHIGYNINGKKIMRPAKGQALDALLDSIELPKGFTGLTDPSTGKPLELNQDELELLRKVQMNEITEDGYDPYQPTIEYFTSKLEIMPLNAAPEPKRRFVPSKHEAKRVMKLVKAIREGRILPYKPPTEKAEAEEGVWTYDLWANETPRADHPMHIPAPKLPPPGYEESYHPPPEYLPDEKEKAAWLNTDPEDREREYLPADYDALRKVPGYDSFVKEKFERCLDLYLAPRVRRSKLNIDPESLLPKLPSPEELKPFPSTCATLFRGHSGRVRTLAIDPTGVWLASGGDDGTVRVWELLTGRQIWSVKLSDEDPVNVIRWRPSKDAVVLAAATGDSIHLIVPPILDPEMEKTSLDIVDAGWGYAKTLTSDSTKKTPVQWTRPSPSLLDSGVQAVISLGYVAKSLSWHRRGDYFVTVCPGTATPVSLAIAIHNLSKHLTQHPFRRRLKGGGPPQTAHFHPSKPILFVANQRTIRSYDLSRQSLVKILQPGARWISSFDIHPTSSTTSGGDNLIVGSYDRRLLWHDVDLSPRPYKTLRYHQKAIRAVRYHSNYPLFADASDDGSLQIFHGSVTGDLLSNASIVPLKVLRGHKVTGELGVLDLDWHPREAWCVSAGADGTCRLWT
;
A
#
# COMPACT_ATOMS: atom_id res chain seq x y z
N MET A 1 29.27 -54.43 2.70
CA MET A 1 30.61 -53.93 3.10
C MET A 1 31.14 -53.15 1.92
N GLY A 2 31.59 -51.91 2.13
CA GLY A 2 31.97 -51.00 1.04
C GLY A 2 30.81 -50.18 0.50
N ASP A 3 31.03 -48.86 0.44
CA ASP A 3 30.16 -47.83 -0.14
C ASP A 3 30.16 -47.84 -1.68
N LEU A 4 29.27 -47.06 -2.30
CA LEU A 4 29.71 -45.84 -3.00
C LEU A 4 28.57 -44.85 -3.30
N LYS A 5 28.95 -43.62 -3.63
CA LYS A 5 28.08 -42.42 -3.64
C LYS A 5 27.31 -42.26 -4.95
N GLY A 6 26.11 -41.66 -4.87
CA GLY A 6 25.32 -41.22 -6.03
C GLY A 6 24.55 -39.93 -5.73
N SER A 7 25.17 -38.77 -5.95
CA SER A 7 24.55 -37.46 -5.69
C SER A 7 23.46 -37.11 -6.73
N ARG A 8 22.24 -36.83 -6.29
CA ARG A 8 21.20 -36.20 -7.12
C ARG A 8 20.59 -34.97 -6.44
N LYS A 9 20.52 -33.88 -7.21
CA LYS A 9 20.01 -32.57 -6.80
C LYS A 9 18.53 -32.70 -6.39
N ARG A 10 18.11 -32.05 -5.29
CA ARG A 10 16.68 -31.93 -4.96
C ARG A 10 15.99 -31.03 -5.99
N LYS A 11 14.90 -31.51 -6.56
CA LYS A 11 13.91 -30.66 -7.25
C LYS A 11 13.17 -29.85 -6.17
N ALA A 12 12.93 -28.57 -6.41
CA ALA A 12 11.89 -27.86 -5.66
C ALA A 12 10.53 -28.51 -5.99
N VAL A 13 9.73 -28.75 -4.97
CA VAL A 13 8.33 -29.18 -5.12
C VAL A 13 7.47 -28.02 -4.66
N THR A 14 6.99 -27.23 -5.61
CA THR A 14 5.86 -26.35 -5.37
C THR A 14 4.65 -27.22 -5.08
N ARG A 15 4.02 -27.01 -3.92
CA ARG A 15 2.72 -27.58 -3.59
C ARG A 15 1.69 -26.49 -3.83
N ASP A 16 0.73 -26.77 -4.70
CA ASP A 16 -0.38 -25.86 -4.95
C ASP A 16 -1.24 -25.70 -3.68
N LEU A 17 -1.75 -24.48 -3.48
CA LEU A 17 -2.71 -24.14 -2.44
C LEU A 17 -3.93 -23.50 -3.10
N ASP A 18 -5.07 -24.17 -3.00
CA ASP A 18 -6.38 -23.62 -3.35
C ASP A 18 -6.86 -22.69 -2.22
N GLU A 19 -6.77 -21.37 -2.40
CA GLU A 19 -7.44 -20.40 -1.50
C GLU A 19 -8.17 -19.29 -2.28
N GLU A 20 -9.26 -18.79 -1.68
CA GLU A 20 -10.18 -17.81 -2.28
C GLU A 20 -9.67 -16.35 -2.20
N PRO A 21 -10.12 -15.44 -3.09
CA PRO A 21 -9.52 -14.11 -3.25
C PRO A 21 -9.82 -13.12 -2.10
N GLY A 22 -9.01 -13.16 -1.05
CA GLY A 22 -8.95 -12.14 -0.01
C GLY A 22 -8.31 -10.83 -0.50
N VAL A 23 -9.10 -9.88 -0.98
CA VAL A 23 -8.61 -8.58 -1.49
C VAL A 23 -8.22 -7.64 -0.35
N VAL A 24 -6.96 -7.69 0.07
CA VAL A 24 -6.32 -6.69 0.95
C VAL A 24 -5.58 -5.67 0.08
N SER A 25 -6.09 -4.44 0.02
CA SER A 25 -5.40 -3.31 -0.63
C SER A 25 -4.67 -2.47 0.41
N GLY A 26 -3.34 -2.61 0.47
CA GLY A 26 -2.48 -1.61 1.09
C GLY A 26 -2.26 -0.46 0.11
N ASP A 27 -2.73 0.74 0.45
CA ASP A 27 -2.26 1.98 -0.18
C ASP A 27 -1.14 2.54 0.69
N GLU A 28 0.11 2.42 0.25
CA GLU A 28 1.24 3.10 0.88
C GLU A 28 1.20 4.59 0.51
N LEU A 29 1.24 5.46 1.53
CA LEU A 29 1.17 6.91 1.34
C LEU A 29 2.54 7.46 0.91
N ASN A 30 2.80 7.41 -0.39
CA ASN A 30 3.90 8.12 -1.02
C ASN A 30 3.61 9.63 -0.94
N LEU A 31 4.35 10.36 -0.11
CA LEU A 31 4.00 11.72 0.34
C LEU A 31 5.22 12.66 0.27
N ASP A 32 5.85 12.73 -0.91
CA ASP A 32 7.00 13.59 -1.16
C ASP A 32 7.02 14.09 -2.63
N ALA A 33 6.13 15.04 -2.94
CA ALA A 33 6.09 15.80 -4.20
C ALA A 33 5.19 17.05 -4.05
N LEU A 34 5.68 18.19 -4.55
CA LEU A 34 5.17 19.57 -4.31
C LEU A 34 5.25 20.01 -2.83
N ASP A 35 5.54 21.27 -2.53
CA ASP A 35 5.56 22.46 -3.40
C ASP A 35 6.86 23.27 -3.26
N GLY A 36 7.20 24.08 -4.27
CA GLY A 36 8.47 24.80 -4.32
C GLY A 36 8.44 26.08 -5.15
N ASP A 37 9.08 27.12 -4.60
CA ASP A 37 9.24 28.49 -5.11
C ASP A 37 7.97 29.36 -5.23
N LEU A 38 7.87 30.35 -4.34
CA LEU A 38 7.68 31.74 -4.79
C LEU A 38 8.12 32.75 -3.70
N SER A 39 9.03 33.65 -4.07
CA SER A 39 9.46 34.79 -3.27
C SER A 39 8.47 35.97 -3.31
N ASP A 40 8.35 36.78 -2.23
CA ASP A 40 9.10 38.05 -2.19
C ASP A 40 9.15 38.79 -0.82
N LYS A 41 10.17 39.68 -0.71
CA LYS A 41 10.35 40.95 0.07
C LYS A 41 9.13 41.51 0.86
N SER A 42 9.27 42.25 1.99
CA SER A 42 10.41 42.96 2.64
C SER A 42 9.96 43.76 3.90
N HIS A 43 10.91 44.15 4.80
CA HIS A 43 10.90 45.31 5.75
C HIS A 43 9.71 45.41 6.76
N ASP A 44 9.80 45.87 8.03
CA ASP A 44 10.80 46.48 8.94
C ASP A 44 10.18 46.45 10.39
N THR A 45 10.78 46.70 11.57
CA THR A 45 12.11 46.89 12.20
C THR A 45 11.88 46.84 13.76
N GLU A 46 12.79 46.91 14.74
CA GLU A 46 14.26 47.10 14.89
C GLU A 46 14.70 46.57 16.29
N HIS A 47 15.98 46.71 16.66
CA HIS A 47 16.58 46.60 18.02
C HIS A 47 16.70 45.18 18.64
N SER A 48 17.79 44.79 19.35
CA SER A 48 19.02 45.52 19.74
C SER A 48 20.22 44.59 20.05
N SER A 49 21.40 45.21 20.19
CA SER A 49 22.67 44.77 20.81
C SER A 49 23.53 43.68 20.14
N ASP A 50 24.74 44.10 19.74
CA ASP A 50 25.89 43.27 19.35
C ASP A 50 26.58 42.61 20.56
N SER A 51 27.31 41.51 20.32
CA SER A 51 28.76 41.45 20.58
C SER A 51 29.39 40.26 19.83
N GLU A 52 30.62 40.45 19.33
CA GLU A 52 31.43 39.37 18.74
C GLU A 52 32.13 38.53 19.82
N ILE A 53 32.55 37.31 19.46
CA ILE A 53 33.19 36.37 20.41
C ILE A 53 34.71 36.47 20.30
N GLU A 54 35.32 37.21 21.22
CA GLU A 54 36.75 37.07 21.56
C GLU A 54 36.90 36.19 22.81
N LEU A 55 37.93 35.33 22.84
CA LEU A 55 38.18 34.38 23.94
C LEU A 55 39.67 34.38 24.35
N VAL A 56 39.98 35.21 25.34
CA VAL A 56 41.19 35.30 26.19
C VAL A 56 40.74 35.98 27.50
N ASP A 57 41.30 35.77 28.69
CA ASP A 57 42.39 34.91 29.17
C ASP A 57 42.22 34.66 30.69
N ASP A 58 43.02 33.76 31.30
CA ASP A 58 43.44 33.74 32.73
C ASP A 58 42.37 33.63 33.87
N LEU A 59 42.58 33.01 35.05
CA LEU A 59 43.76 32.37 35.70
C LEU A 59 43.34 31.56 36.95
N SER A 60 44.08 30.49 37.33
CA SER A 60 44.16 29.84 38.68
C SER A 60 42.87 29.17 39.25
N SER A 61 42.87 28.11 40.09
CA SER A 61 43.88 27.21 40.71
C SER A 61 43.14 26.05 41.44
N ASP A 62 43.69 24.96 42.04
CA ASP A 62 44.89 24.06 41.97
C ASP A 62 44.59 22.93 43.03
N ASP A 63 45.09 21.67 43.07
CA ASP A 63 45.91 20.78 42.21
C ASP A 63 45.37 19.31 42.31
N VAL A 64 45.39 18.48 41.23
CA VAL A 64 45.50 16.99 41.29
C VAL A 64 46.19 16.45 40.02
N GLU A 65 47.23 15.62 40.18
CA GLU A 65 47.92 14.90 39.09
C GLU A 65 47.33 13.50 38.85
N GLU A 66 47.20 13.07 37.58
CA GLU A 66 47.26 11.65 37.21
C GLU A 66 47.93 11.54 35.82
N TYR A 67 48.78 10.52 35.62
CA TYR A 67 49.79 10.50 34.54
C TYR A 67 49.37 9.64 33.34
N GLU A 68 49.63 10.11 32.13
CA GLU A 68 49.60 9.31 30.90
C GLU A 68 50.96 8.62 30.67
N ASP A 69 50.93 7.33 30.32
CA ASP A 69 52.11 6.50 30.05
C ASP A 69 52.53 6.62 28.56
N GLU A 70 53.12 7.76 28.18
CA GLU A 70 53.63 7.95 26.81
C GLU A 70 55.04 7.33 26.65
N PHE A 71 55.13 6.28 25.83
CA PHE A 71 56.39 5.64 25.44
C PHE A 71 56.95 6.30 24.18
N ASP A 72 57.89 7.24 24.33
CA ASP A 72 58.76 7.70 23.23
C ASP A 72 60.26 7.59 23.60
N SER A 73 61.09 8.03 22.67
CA SER A 73 62.46 7.63 22.41
C SER A 73 63.50 8.57 23.02
N ASP A 74 64.68 8.00 23.31
CA ASP A 74 65.91 8.76 23.47
C ASP A 74 66.64 8.86 22.11
N GLU A 75 66.61 10.04 21.47
CA GLU A 75 67.78 10.50 20.70
C GLU A 75 68.96 10.76 21.70
N VAL A 76 70.20 11.11 21.35
CA VAL A 76 70.80 12.21 20.56
C VAL A 76 72.34 11.96 20.54
N PRO A 77 73.22 12.79 19.91
CA PRO A 77 73.00 13.93 19.02
C PRO A 77 73.76 13.87 17.67
N SER A 78 73.63 14.96 16.91
CA SER A 78 74.16 15.29 15.59
C SER A 78 75.69 15.36 15.42
N ASP A 79 76.18 15.28 14.17
CA ASP A 79 76.68 16.49 13.46
C ASP A 79 77.09 16.27 11.97
N ILE A 80 76.38 16.99 11.07
CA ILE A 80 76.89 17.91 10.02
C ILE A 80 77.76 17.38 8.82
N GLU A 81 77.27 17.74 7.61
CA GLU A 81 77.94 17.94 6.29
C GLU A 81 78.52 16.79 5.41
N SER A 82 77.64 16.35 4.49
CA SER A 82 77.76 16.61 3.02
C SER A 82 78.51 15.65 2.06
N LYS A 83 77.69 15.04 1.18
CA LYS A 83 77.97 14.69 -0.24
C LYS A 83 79.10 13.65 -0.48
N PRO A 84 79.28 13.17 -1.73
CA PRO A 84 78.62 11.94 -2.19
C PRO A 84 79.65 10.86 -2.56
N ILE A 85 79.23 9.72 -3.13
CA ILE A 85 79.81 9.10 -4.35
C ILE A 85 79.12 7.76 -4.68
N ARG A 86 78.27 7.81 -5.70
CA ARG A 86 78.26 6.92 -6.89
C ARG A 86 78.64 5.45 -6.68
N GLU A 87 77.65 4.59 -6.82
CA GLU A 87 77.82 3.14 -7.00
C GLU A 87 78.75 2.79 -8.18
N LYS A 88 79.44 1.66 -8.04
CA LYS A 88 80.00 0.90 -9.16
C LYS A 88 79.84 -0.60 -8.90
N SER A 89 78.85 -1.19 -9.54
CA SER A 89 78.72 -2.64 -9.65
C SER A 89 79.93 -3.24 -10.37
N LYS A 90 80.41 -4.39 -9.89
CA LYS A 90 81.17 -5.38 -10.66
C LYS A 90 80.84 -6.80 -10.17
N PRO A 91 80.97 -7.81 -11.04
CA PRO A 91 79.99 -8.89 -11.08
C PRO A 91 80.39 -10.12 -10.28
N ASP A 92 79.39 -10.93 -9.97
CA ASP A 92 79.54 -12.24 -9.35
C ASP A 92 79.99 -13.31 -10.35
N ARG A 93 80.38 -14.49 -9.86
CA ARG A 93 80.74 -15.66 -10.66
C ARG A 93 79.63 -16.72 -10.60
N GLY A 94 79.26 -17.24 -11.77
CA GLY A 94 78.25 -18.28 -11.88
C GLY A 94 78.66 -19.63 -11.28
N VAL A 95 77.67 -20.49 -11.08
CA VAL A 95 77.79 -21.89 -10.67
C VAL A 95 76.84 -22.72 -11.55
N ASP A 96 77.31 -23.87 -12.05
CA ASP A 96 76.63 -24.66 -13.06
C ASP A 96 75.42 -25.45 -12.53
N ILE A 97 74.39 -25.61 -13.39
CA ILE A 97 73.26 -26.52 -13.14
C ILE A 97 73.53 -27.85 -13.85
N VAL A 98 73.70 -28.92 -13.08
CA VAL A 98 73.85 -30.29 -13.61
C VAL A 98 72.49 -30.98 -13.68
N VAL A 99 71.99 -31.20 -14.89
CA VAL A 99 70.76 -31.98 -15.14
C VAL A 99 71.07 -33.48 -15.18
N ARG A 100 70.23 -34.28 -14.53
CA ARG A 100 70.10 -35.73 -14.76
C ARG A 100 68.62 -36.10 -14.80
N GLY A 101 68.19 -36.65 -15.93
CA GLY A 101 66.94 -37.41 -16.04
C GLY A 101 67.23 -38.90 -16.14
N GLU A 102 66.24 -39.72 -15.79
CA GLU A 102 66.17 -41.13 -16.18
C GLU A 102 65.04 -41.33 -17.22
N GLU A 103 65.08 -42.44 -17.94
CA GLU A 103 64.48 -42.57 -19.27
C GLU A 103 63.02 -43.06 -19.26
N VAL A 104 62.19 -42.49 -20.15
CA VAL A 104 60.98 -43.14 -20.67
C VAL A 104 60.93 -42.88 -22.17
N THR A 105 60.79 -43.94 -22.98
CA THR A 105 60.98 -43.90 -24.43
C THR A 105 59.67 -43.97 -25.24
N SER A 106 59.55 -43.05 -26.22
CA SER A 106 58.99 -43.27 -27.57
C SER A 106 57.59 -43.93 -27.72
N ASP A 107 56.58 -43.16 -28.15
CA ASP A 107 56.20 -43.03 -29.58
C ASP A 107 54.91 -42.20 -29.74
N GLY A 108 54.83 -41.31 -30.74
CA GLY A 108 53.62 -40.51 -31.01
C GLY A 108 53.83 -39.21 -31.82
N GLU A 109 53.63 -39.33 -33.13
CA GLU A 109 53.65 -38.34 -34.24
C GLU A 109 53.51 -36.82 -33.96
N LEU A 110 54.37 -36.08 -34.69
CA LEU A 110 54.54 -34.63 -34.90
C LEU A 110 53.29 -33.71 -34.96
N GLY A 111 53.48 -32.47 -34.47
CA GLY A 111 52.71 -31.27 -34.84
C GLY A 111 53.53 -30.00 -34.52
N ASP A 112 53.72 -29.10 -35.49
CA ASP A 112 54.75 -28.04 -35.46
C ASP A 112 54.59 -26.96 -34.37
N GLY A 113 55.73 -26.55 -33.81
CA GLY A 113 56.14 -25.14 -33.96
C GLY A 113 56.20 -24.22 -32.73
N TYR A 114 57.27 -24.34 -31.91
CA TYR A 114 58.02 -23.19 -31.37
C TYR A 114 59.48 -23.62 -31.13
N ASP A 115 60.47 -22.82 -31.57
CA ASP A 115 61.91 -23.17 -31.63
C ASP A 115 62.78 -22.02 -31.06
N ASP A 116 62.68 -21.80 -29.74
CA ASP A 116 63.20 -20.60 -29.07
C ASP A 116 64.15 -20.88 -27.87
N ASP A 117 64.67 -22.10 -27.73
CA ASP A 117 65.73 -22.44 -26.77
C ASP A 117 67.15 -22.09 -27.32
N LYS A 118 67.25 -20.95 -28.02
CA LYS A 118 68.52 -20.39 -28.52
C LYS A 118 68.87 -19.16 -27.69
N LEU A 119 70.02 -19.21 -27.01
CA LEU A 119 70.53 -18.08 -26.24
C LEU A 119 70.60 -16.82 -27.11
N ASN A 120 69.83 -15.78 -26.75
CA ASN A 120 69.72 -14.50 -27.45
C ASN A 120 70.98 -13.61 -27.23
N TYR A 121 72.16 -14.19 -27.42
CA TYR A 121 73.43 -13.47 -27.50
C TYR A 121 74.48 -14.32 -28.21
N ARG A 122 75.42 -13.65 -28.88
CA ARG A 122 76.64 -14.24 -29.42
C ARG A 122 77.83 -13.91 -28.54
N VAL A 123 78.51 -14.94 -28.04
CA VAL A 123 79.79 -14.77 -27.34
C VAL A 123 80.88 -14.43 -28.36
N THR A 124 81.56 -13.32 -28.13
CA THR A 124 82.71 -12.84 -28.91
C THR A 124 83.86 -12.48 -27.98
N LYS A 125 85.02 -12.05 -28.51
CA LYS A 125 86.13 -11.56 -27.69
C LYS A 125 86.37 -10.08 -27.94
N ASP A 126 86.38 -9.29 -26.88
CA ASP A 126 86.74 -7.87 -26.93
C ASP A 126 88.22 -7.69 -27.28
N ALA A 127 88.61 -6.47 -27.65
CA ALA A 127 89.99 -6.08 -27.97
C ALA A 127 91.02 -6.39 -26.85
N ASN A 128 90.57 -6.62 -25.61
CA ASN A 128 91.40 -6.99 -24.47
C ASN A 128 91.39 -8.51 -24.15
N GLY A 129 90.80 -9.35 -25.01
CA GLY A 129 90.80 -10.82 -24.92
C GLY A 129 89.73 -11.45 -24.02
N ASN A 130 89.00 -10.65 -23.25
CA ASN A 130 87.86 -11.10 -22.45
C ASN A 130 86.65 -11.46 -23.32
N GLU A 131 85.77 -12.32 -22.80
CA GLU A 131 84.51 -12.69 -23.45
C GLU A 131 83.46 -11.58 -23.31
N ARG A 132 82.77 -11.29 -24.41
CA ARG A 132 81.70 -10.31 -24.51
C ARG A 132 80.46 -10.94 -25.14
N TYR A 133 79.34 -10.78 -24.45
CA TYR A 133 78.02 -11.11 -24.92
C TYR A 133 77.51 -9.97 -25.80
N ILE A 134 77.25 -10.25 -27.08
CA ILE A 134 76.58 -9.34 -28.00
C ILE A 134 75.16 -9.86 -28.18
N TYR A 135 74.19 -9.13 -27.63
CA TYR A 135 72.77 -9.31 -27.90
C TYR A 135 72.44 -8.74 -29.29
N ASP A 136 71.34 -9.15 -29.89
CA ASP A 136 70.84 -8.51 -31.11
C ASP A 136 70.43 -7.05 -30.84
N GLU A 137 70.43 -6.21 -31.87
CA GLU A 137 70.16 -4.78 -31.72
C GLU A 137 68.68 -4.55 -31.35
N ILE A 138 68.43 -3.69 -30.35
CA ILE A 138 67.08 -3.39 -29.89
C ILE A 138 66.37 -2.56 -30.96
N ASN A 139 65.43 -3.18 -31.68
CA ASN A 139 64.46 -2.45 -32.49
C ASN A 139 63.56 -1.60 -31.57
N PRO A 140 63.47 -0.28 -31.77
CA PRO A 140 62.40 0.53 -31.21
C PRO A 140 61.14 0.36 -32.07
N ASP A 141 60.53 -0.83 -32.02
CA ASP A 141 59.24 -1.14 -32.64
C ASP A 141 58.08 -0.75 -31.70
N ASP A 142 56.96 -0.33 -32.29
CA ASP A 142 55.79 0.25 -31.61
C ASP A 142 55.00 -0.78 -30.78
N ASN A 143 55.50 -1.06 -29.58
CA ASN A 143 54.77 -1.85 -28.57
C ASN A 143 53.64 -1.00 -27.97
N SER A 144 52.44 -1.58 -27.89
CA SER A 144 51.16 -0.88 -27.71
C SER A 144 50.89 -0.20 -26.35
N ASP A 145 51.90 -0.12 -25.47
CA ASP A 145 51.80 0.47 -24.12
C ASP A 145 52.69 1.73 -23.97
N TYR A 146 53.42 2.12 -25.02
CA TYR A 146 54.13 3.40 -25.03
C TYR A 146 53.18 4.56 -25.39
N SER A 147 53.14 5.58 -24.52
CA SER A 147 52.28 6.75 -24.65
C SER A 147 52.80 7.79 -25.68
N GLU A 148 53.11 7.34 -26.89
CA GLU A 148 53.44 8.22 -28.02
C GLU A 148 52.22 8.45 -28.94
N ALA A 149 52.31 9.45 -29.81
CA ALA A 149 51.16 9.96 -30.56
C ALA A 149 51.12 9.42 -32.00
N ASP A 150 49.92 9.09 -32.49
CA ASP A 150 49.61 8.84 -33.91
C ASP A 150 50.33 9.85 -34.82
N GLU A 151 50.92 9.41 -35.94
CA GLU A 151 51.60 10.27 -36.93
C GLU A 151 50.73 11.45 -37.42
N ASN A 152 49.40 11.33 -37.29
CA ASN A 152 48.41 12.32 -37.68
C ASN A 152 47.99 13.28 -36.54
N ALA A 153 48.51 13.11 -35.32
CA ALA A 153 48.13 13.89 -34.15
C ALA A 153 48.53 15.39 -34.24
N ASN A 154 47.78 16.23 -33.51
CA ASN A 154 47.98 17.68 -33.52
C ASN A 154 49.12 18.09 -32.60
N THR A 155 50.17 18.70 -33.17
CA THR A 155 51.36 19.21 -32.44
C THR A 155 51.11 20.46 -31.57
N ILE A 156 49.85 20.82 -31.32
CA ILE A 156 49.48 22.08 -30.64
C ILE A 156 49.72 22.06 -29.13
N GLY A 157 49.78 20.87 -28.51
CA GLY A 157 49.92 20.72 -27.06
C GLY A 157 48.72 21.28 -26.28
N ASN A 158 48.93 21.53 -24.99
CA ASN A 158 47.90 22.00 -24.08
C ASN A 158 47.66 23.52 -24.20
N ILE A 159 47.05 23.95 -25.32
CA ILE A 159 46.59 25.33 -25.56
C ILE A 159 45.08 25.33 -25.86
N PRO A 160 44.32 26.36 -25.44
CA PRO A 160 42.87 26.37 -25.61
C PRO A 160 42.49 26.49 -27.09
N LEU A 161 41.61 25.60 -27.55
CA LEU A 161 41.18 25.48 -28.95
C LEU A 161 40.51 26.74 -29.52
N SER A 162 40.07 27.67 -28.66
CA SER A 162 39.48 28.96 -29.03
C SER A 162 40.36 29.80 -29.96
N PHE A 163 41.69 29.65 -29.89
CA PHE A 163 42.61 30.30 -30.83
C PHE A 163 42.43 29.83 -32.29
N TYR A 164 41.83 28.66 -32.52
CA TYR A 164 41.58 28.08 -33.84
C TYR A 164 40.12 28.21 -34.29
N ASP A 165 39.19 28.77 -33.51
CA ASP A 165 37.76 28.80 -33.87
C ASP A 165 37.42 29.78 -35.01
N GLN A 166 38.27 30.76 -35.25
CA GLN A 166 38.18 31.64 -36.43
C GLN A 166 38.85 31.04 -37.68
N TYR A 167 39.45 29.85 -37.58
CA TYR A 167 40.24 29.22 -38.63
C TYR A 167 39.63 27.89 -39.12
N PRO A 168 39.75 27.56 -40.43
CA PRO A 168 39.22 26.33 -41.02
C PRO A 168 40.07 25.08 -40.72
N HIS A 169 41.12 25.21 -39.92
CA HIS A 169 42.07 24.17 -39.55
C HIS A 169 42.42 24.28 -38.06
N ILE A 170 42.74 23.16 -37.43
CA ILE A 170 43.23 23.08 -36.05
C ILE A 170 44.68 22.62 -36.13
N GLY A 171 45.62 23.50 -35.80
CA GLY A 171 47.04 23.13 -35.77
C GLY A 171 47.64 22.60 -37.08
N TYR A 172 48.73 21.86 -36.91
CA TYR A 172 49.54 21.24 -37.96
C TYR A 172 50.09 19.89 -37.44
N ASN A 173 50.38 18.93 -38.33
CA ASN A 173 51.17 17.74 -37.94
C ASN A 173 52.67 18.04 -37.87
N ILE A 174 53.44 17.05 -37.40
CA ILE A 174 54.91 17.04 -37.34
C ILE A 174 55.54 17.43 -38.71
N ASN A 175 54.90 17.04 -39.80
CA ASN A 175 55.32 17.33 -41.19
C ASN A 175 54.85 18.70 -41.72
N GLY A 176 54.33 19.60 -40.87
CA GLY A 176 53.96 20.97 -41.22
C GLY A 176 52.72 21.12 -42.12
N LYS A 177 51.92 20.06 -42.30
CA LYS A 177 50.66 20.11 -43.05
C LYS A 177 49.52 20.62 -42.15
N LYS A 178 48.63 21.45 -42.69
CA LYS A 178 47.42 21.93 -41.99
C LYS A 178 46.42 20.80 -41.80
N ILE A 179 45.89 20.67 -40.59
CA ILE A 179 44.88 19.66 -40.26
C ILE A 179 43.51 20.35 -40.31
N MET A 180 42.79 20.10 -41.40
CA MET A 180 41.51 20.76 -41.69
C MET A 180 40.44 20.30 -40.71
N ARG A 181 39.55 21.22 -40.29
CA ARG A 181 38.41 20.85 -39.46
C ARG A 181 37.52 19.85 -40.21
N PRO A 182 36.95 18.84 -39.52
CA PRO A 182 35.98 17.93 -40.10
C PRO A 182 34.75 18.71 -40.57
N ALA A 183 34.05 18.18 -41.57
CA ALA A 183 32.80 18.77 -42.02
C ALA A 183 31.81 18.81 -40.85
N LYS A 184 31.35 20.02 -40.48
CA LYS A 184 30.24 20.16 -39.54
C LYS A 184 29.00 19.52 -40.18
N GLY A 185 28.26 18.75 -39.39
CA GLY A 185 26.99 18.16 -39.80
C GLY A 185 25.97 19.23 -40.20
N GLN A 186 24.82 18.79 -40.73
CA GLN A 186 23.70 19.69 -40.96
C GLN A 186 23.21 20.26 -39.62
N ALA A 187 22.56 21.41 -39.64
CA ALA A 187 22.04 22.05 -38.42
C ALA A 187 20.94 21.23 -37.69
N LEU A 188 20.46 20.14 -38.30
CA LEU A 188 19.62 19.13 -37.67
C LEU A 188 20.43 18.09 -36.88
N ASP A 189 21.58 17.66 -37.40
CA ASP A 189 22.42 16.63 -36.77
C ASP A 189 22.93 17.15 -35.42
N ALA A 190 23.57 18.33 -35.43
CA ALA A 190 24.04 19.01 -34.22
C ALA A 190 22.92 19.47 -33.26
N LEU A 191 21.65 19.37 -33.67
CA LEU A 191 20.48 19.58 -32.82
C LEU A 191 20.00 18.26 -32.21
N LEU A 192 20.01 17.16 -32.99
CA LEU A 192 19.74 15.82 -32.48
C LEU A 192 20.76 15.41 -31.41
N ASP A 193 22.05 15.67 -31.66
CA ASP A 193 23.14 15.44 -30.69
C ASP A 193 22.94 16.20 -29.36
N SER A 194 22.12 17.27 -29.36
CA SER A 194 21.78 18.05 -28.16
C SER A 194 20.51 17.58 -27.43
N ILE A 195 19.70 16.71 -28.06
CA ILE A 195 18.46 16.15 -27.50
C ILE A 195 18.69 14.70 -27.06
N GLU A 196 19.38 13.90 -27.87
CA GLU A 196 19.77 12.52 -27.56
C GLU A 196 21.31 12.42 -27.63
N LEU A 197 21.97 12.53 -26.48
CA LEU A 197 23.43 12.49 -26.37
C LEU A 197 23.99 11.14 -26.88
N PRO A 198 25.07 11.12 -27.69
CA PRO A 198 25.75 9.89 -28.09
C PRO A 198 26.22 9.06 -26.89
N LYS A 199 26.20 7.72 -27.01
CA LYS A 199 26.44 6.80 -25.88
C LYS A 199 27.80 6.96 -25.18
N GLY A 200 28.83 7.36 -25.93
CA GLY A 200 30.18 7.61 -25.40
C GLY A 200 30.51 9.08 -25.17
N PHE A 201 29.52 9.99 -25.23
CA PHE A 201 29.76 11.44 -25.26
C PHE A 201 30.39 11.97 -23.96
N THR A 202 31.62 12.48 -24.06
CA THR A 202 32.38 13.03 -22.91
C THR A 202 32.12 14.51 -22.63
N GLY A 203 31.46 15.24 -23.54
CA GLY A 203 31.33 16.70 -23.50
C GLY A 203 32.58 17.49 -23.89
N LEU A 204 33.72 16.81 -24.13
CA LEU A 204 34.96 17.43 -24.62
C LEU A 204 35.06 17.34 -26.15
N THR A 205 35.87 18.20 -26.76
CA THR A 205 36.28 18.04 -28.17
C THR A 205 37.69 17.51 -28.25
N ASP A 206 37.90 16.47 -29.05
CA ASP A 206 39.20 15.87 -29.31
C ASP A 206 40.19 16.91 -29.87
N PRO A 207 41.33 17.17 -29.20
CA PRO A 207 42.34 18.11 -29.68
C PRO A 207 42.95 17.74 -31.03
N SER A 208 42.86 16.47 -31.45
CA SER A 208 43.45 15.91 -32.68
C SER A 208 42.55 16.16 -33.91
N THR A 209 41.33 15.66 -33.88
CA THR A 209 40.39 15.72 -35.00
C THR A 209 39.39 16.87 -34.92
N GLY A 210 39.22 17.51 -33.75
CA GLY A 210 38.23 18.60 -33.57
C GLY A 210 36.77 18.16 -33.64
N LYS A 211 36.50 16.86 -33.52
CA LYS A 211 35.17 16.28 -33.26
C LYS A 211 34.83 16.34 -31.76
N PRO A 212 33.58 16.10 -31.33
CA PRO A 212 33.35 15.60 -29.97
C PRO A 212 34.22 14.35 -29.71
N LEU A 213 34.75 14.25 -28.50
CA LEU A 213 35.47 13.06 -28.04
C LEU A 213 34.44 12.06 -27.49
N GLU A 214 34.38 10.90 -28.13
CA GLU A 214 33.48 9.80 -27.77
C GLU A 214 34.31 8.58 -27.34
N LEU A 215 33.94 7.96 -26.21
CA LEU A 215 34.56 6.74 -25.70
C LEU A 215 34.05 5.49 -26.42
N ASN A 216 34.93 4.52 -26.62
CA ASN A 216 34.58 3.21 -27.16
C ASN A 216 33.79 2.38 -26.13
N GLN A 217 33.03 1.37 -26.61
CA GLN A 217 32.25 0.48 -25.73
C GLN A 217 33.16 -0.23 -24.71
N ASP A 218 34.32 -0.69 -25.14
CA ASP A 218 35.28 -1.42 -24.30
C ASP A 218 35.90 -0.51 -23.22
N GLU A 219 36.10 0.78 -23.53
CA GLU A 219 36.55 1.80 -22.57
C GLU A 219 35.48 2.12 -21.52
N LEU A 220 34.21 2.20 -21.94
CA LEU A 220 33.07 2.37 -21.03
C LEU A 220 32.88 1.16 -20.11
N GLU A 221 33.09 -0.06 -20.62
CA GLU A 221 33.05 -1.28 -19.81
C GLU A 221 34.27 -1.40 -18.88
N LEU A 222 35.46 -1.00 -19.31
CA LEU A 222 36.65 -0.89 -18.46
C LEU A 222 36.45 0.13 -17.33
N LEU A 223 35.95 1.33 -17.64
CA LEU A 223 35.62 2.36 -16.64
C LEU A 223 34.57 1.85 -15.63
N ARG A 224 33.54 1.15 -16.11
CA ARG A 224 32.54 0.52 -15.24
C ARG A 224 33.16 -0.53 -14.32
N LYS A 225 34.00 -1.43 -14.86
CA LYS A 225 34.69 -2.46 -14.06
C LYS A 225 35.51 -1.80 -12.96
N VAL A 226 36.34 -0.80 -13.31
CA VAL A 226 37.14 -0.02 -12.35
C VAL A 226 36.27 0.66 -11.29
N GLN A 227 35.17 1.31 -11.67
CA GLN A 227 34.28 1.98 -10.71
C GLN A 227 33.63 1.00 -9.71
N MET A 228 33.32 -0.22 -10.15
CA MET A 228 32.76 -1.27 -9.28
C MET A 228 33.81 -2.07 -8.51
N ASN A 229 35.11 -1.80 -8.71
CA ASN A 229 36.23 -2.63 -8.28
C ASN A 229 36.14 -4.09 -8.79
N GLU A 230 35.55 -4.28 -9.97
CA GLU A 230 35.57 -5.53 -10.71
C GLU A 230 36.92 -5.71 -11.42
N ILE A 231 37.32 -6.96 -11.65
CA ILE A 231 38.59 -7.32 -12.27
C ILE A 231 38.59 -6.88 -13.75
N THR A 232 39.58 -6.08 -14.12
CA THR A 232 39.69 -5.45 -15.45
C THR A 232 40.10 -6.46 -16.52
N GLU A 233 41.18 -7.20 -16.28
CA GLU A 233 41.77 -8.21 -17.16
C GLU A 233 40.90 -9.48 -17.25
N ASP A 234 40.57 -9.90 -18.47
CA ASP A 234 39.67 -11.02 -18.71
C ASP A 234 40.45 -12.34 -18.72
N GLY A 235 40.23 -13.18 -17.71
CA GLY A 235 40.95 -14.45 -17.49
C GLY A 235 41.78 -14.52 -16.20
N TYR A 236 41.88 -13.43 -15.43
CA TYR A 236 42.52 -13.44 -14.11
C TYR A 236 41.69 -14.22 -13.07
N ASP A 237 42.32 -15.18 -12.39
CA ASP A 237 41.72 -15.94 -11.28
C ASP A 237 42.14 -15.33 -9.92
N PRO A 238 41.24 -14.69 -9.16
CA PRO A 238 41.55 -14.08 -7.87
C PRO A 238 41.80 -15.09 -6.73
N TYR A 239 41.61 -16.39 -6.95
CA TYR A 239 41.76 -17.43 -5.92
C TYR A 239 42.73 -18.56 -6.31
N GLN A 240 43.76 -18.22 -7.10
CA GLN A 240 44.82 -19.17 -7.46
C GLN A 240 45.44 -19.86 -6.23
N PRO A 241 45.60 -21.20 -6.24
CA PRO A 241 46.18 -21.93 -5.11
C PRO A 241 47.67 -21.60 -4.94
N THR A 242 48.11 -21.39 -3.70
CA THR A 242 49.50 -21.04 -3.39
C THR A 242 50.47 -22.14 -3.82
N ILE A 243 51.34 -21.85 -4.79
CA ILE A 243 52.36 -22.79 -5.28
C ILE A 243 53.59 -22.70 -4.39
N GLU A 244 53.88 -23.76 -3.63
CA GLU A 244 55.03 -23.87 -2.72
C GLU A 244 56.39 -24.09 -3.44
N TYR A 245 56.71 -23.26 -4.44
CA TYR A 245 57.93 -23.41 -5.28
C TYR A 245 59.27 -23.32 -4.51
N PHE A 246 59.24 -22.74 -3.30
CA PHE A 246 60.39 -22.59 -2.41
C PHE A 246 60.34 -23.62 -1.26
N THR A 247 59.28 -23.62 -0.45
CA THR A 247 59.12 -24.46 0.74
C THR A 247 59.06 -25.96 0.47
N SER A 248 58.75 -26.38 -0.76
CA SER A 248 58.85 -27.79 -1.18
C SER A 248 60.27 -28.38 -1.07
N LYS A 249 61.31 -27.54 -0.91
CA LYS A 249 62.71 -27.94 -0.77
C LYS A 249 63.19 -27.69 0.67
N LEU A 250 63.13 -28.72 1.51
CA LEU A 250 63.53 -28.61 2.92
C LEU A 250 65.05 -28.42 3.09
N GLU A 251 65.44 -27.43 3.90
CA GLU A 251 66.84 -27.14 4.21
C GLU A 251 67.41 -28.13 5.23
N ILE A 252 68.54 -28.77 4.90
CA ILE A 252 69.19 -29.80 5.74
C ILE A 252 70.16 -29.21 6.77
N MET A 253 70.59 -27.96 6.56
CA MET A 253 71.56 -27.25 7.40
C MET A 253 71.10 -25.80 7.62
N PRO A 254 71.35 -25.19 8.80
CA PRO A 254 70.89 -23.85 9.09
C PRO A 254 71.57 -22.81 8.19
N LEU A 255 70.79 -21.83 7.71
CA LEU A 255 71.20 -20.73 6.82
C LEU A 255 72.48 -19.96 7.21
N ASN A 256 72.92 -20.04 8.46
CA ASN A 256 74.09 -19.32 8.95
C ASN A 256 74.96 -20.18 9.87
N ALA A 257 76.22 -20.39 9.49
CA ALA A 257 77.23 -21.14 10.24
C ALA A 257 77.94 -20.30 11.34
N ALA A 258 77.34 -19.19 11.79
CA ALA A 258 77.91 -18.31 12.79
C ALA A 258 78.19 -19.04 14.13
N PRO A 259 79.42 -18.98 14.66
CA PRO A 259 79.78 -19.69 15.89
C PRO A 259 79.06 -19.13 17.11
N GLU A 260 78.55 -20.00 17.98
CA GLU A 260 77.72 -19.58 19.10
C GLU A 260 78.47 -18.69 20.11
N PRO A 261 77.92 -17.51 20.45
CA PRO A 261 78.59 -16.59 21.36
C PRO A 261 78.51 -17.08 22.81
N LYS A 262 79.64 -17.04 23.53
CA LYS A 262 79.80 -17.55 24.91
C LYS A 262 78.72 -17.12 25.93
N ARG A 263 77.99 -16.03 25.67
CA ARG A 263 76.80 -15.61 26.43
C ARG A 263 75.62 -16.61 26.42
N ARG A 264 75.62 -17.62 25.55
CA ARG A 264 74.68 -18.75 25.57
C ARG A 264 75.02 -19.81 26.64
N PHE A 265 76.28 -19.87 27.09
CA PHE A 265 76.80 -20.91 28.00
C PHE A 265 77.27 -20.39 29.36
N VAL A 266 77.38 -19.07 29.52
CA VAL A 266 77.84 -18.39 30.75
C VAL A 266 76.67 -17.59 31.33
N PRO A 267 76.46 -17.59 32.67
CA PRO A 267 75.37 -16.83 33.32
C PRO A 267 75.25 -15.38 32.83
N SER A 268 74.01 -14.90 32.75
CA SER A 268 73.69 -13.68 32.01
C SER A 268 74.31 -12.43 32.65
N LYS A 269 75.23 -11.79 31.93
CA LYS A 269 75.77 -10.48 32.32
C LYS A 269 74.69 -9.38 32.34
N HIS A 270 73.57 -9.56 31.63
CA HIS A 270 72.46 -8.62 31.66
C HIS A 270 71.61 -8.81 32.92
N GLU A 271 71.37 -10.05 33.32
CA GLU A 271 70.77 -10.40 34.62
C GLU A 271 71.62 -9.87 35.78
N ALA A 272 72.94 -10.09 35.76
CA ALA A 272 73.85 -9.54 36.76
C ALA A 272 73.78 -8.00 36.86
N LYS A 273 73.66 -7.28 35.72
CA LYS A 273 73.40 -5.84 35.72
C LYS A 273 72.03 -5.50 36.34
N ARG A 274 70.97 -6.26 36.03
CA ARG A 274 69.61 -6.04 36.57
C ARG A 274 69.56 -6.28 38.09
N VAL A 275 70.20 -7.35 38.58
CA VAL A 275 70.38 -7.64 40.01
C VAL A 275 71.13 -6.49 40.69
N MET A 276 72.21 -5.97 40.10
CA MET A 276 72.92 -4.82 40.67
C MET A 276 72.10 -3.51 40.64
N LYS A 277 71.24 -3.28 39.63
CA LYS A 277 70.27 -2.17 39.61
C LYS A 277 69.24 -2.32 40.74
N LEU A 278 68.72 -3.53 40.97
CA LEU A 278 67.80 -3.82 42.08
C LEU A 278 68.48 -3.65 43.44
N VAL A 279 69.69 -4.17 43.64
CA VAL A 279 70.48 -3.98 44.87
C VAL A 279 70.75 -2.50 45.16
N LYS A 280 71.00 -1.68 44.12
CA LYS A 280 71.09 -0.22 44.27
C LYS A 280 69.74 0.38 44.72
N ALA A 281 68.64 0.03 44.05
CA ALA A 281 67.30 0.53 44.38
C ALA A 281 66.82 0.11 45.79
N ILE A 282 67.22 -1.07 46.27
CA ILE A 282 66.94 -1.54 47.64
C ILE A 282 67.75 -0.73 48.68
N ARG A 283 69.03 -0.45 48.42
CA ARG A 283 69.84 0.43 49.29
C ARG A 283 69.32 1.87 49.32
N GLU A 284 68.71 2.32 48.22
CA GLU A 284 68.09 3.64 48.07
C GLU A 284 66.62 3.65 48.51
N GLY A 285 66.13 2.59 49.15
CA GLY A 285 64.79 2.50 49.76
C GLY A 285 63.61 2.39 48.78
N ARG A 286 63.81 2.60 47.47
CA ARG A 286 62.74 2.58 46.45
C ARG A 286 62.20 1.18 46.14
N ILE A 287 62.88 0.12 46.58
CA ILE A 287 62.39 -1.26 46.52
C ILE A 287 62.56 -1.89 47.89
N LEU A 288 61.47 -2.33 48.50
CA LEU A 288 61.50 -3.03 49.79
C LEU A 288 62.02 -4.47 49.60
N PRO A 289 62.80 -5.03 50.56
CA PRO A 289 63.18 -6.44 50.54
C PRO A 289 61.95 -7.36 50.59
N TYR A 290 62.03 -8.51 49.93
CA TYR A 290 60.95 -9.51 49.91
C TYR A 290 60.62 -10.01 51.33
N LYS A 291 59.42 -9.70 51.83
CA LYS A 291 58.81 -10.35 52.98
C LYS A 291 58.09 -11.65 52.56
N PRO A 292 58.00 -12.67 53.43
CA PRO A 292 57.13 -13.83 53.20
C PRO A 292 55.64 -13.41 53.12
N PRO A 293 54.77 -14.22 52.48
CA PRO A 293 53.47 -13.76 51.96
C PRO A 293 52.33 -13.61 52.99
N THR A 294 52.62 -13.42 54.29
CA THR A 294 51.57 -13.20 55.29
C THR A 294 50.83 -11.88 55.08
N GLU A 295 51.55 -10.80 54.77
CA GLU A 295 50.99 -9.46 54.51
C GLU A 295 50.30 -9.35 53.14
N LYS A 296 50.28 -10.41 52.32
CA LYS A 296 49.51 -10.44 51.07
C LYS A 296 48.08 -10.93 51.25
N ALA A 297 47.82 -11.81 52.21
CA ALA A 297 46.46 -12.26 52.51
C ALA A 297 45.58 -11.09 52.99
N GLU A 298 46.14 -10.22 53.83
CA GLU A 298 45.49 -9.00 54.33
C GLU A 298 45.23 -7.97 53.21
N ALA A 299 45.93 -8.04 52.07
CA ALA A 299 45.68 -7.22 50.89
C ALA A 299 44.62 -7.82 49.95
N GLU A 300 44.45 -9.14 49.95
CA GLU A 300 43.40 -9.84 49.18
C GLU A 300 42.02 -9.78 49.87
N GLU A 301 41.96 -9.42 51.16
CA GLU A 301 40.74 -8.90 51.80
C GLU A 301 40.32 -7.51 51.27
N GLY A 302 41.15 -6.87 50.44
CA GLY A 302 40.92 -5.59 49.77
C GLY A 302 39.89 -5.60 48.63
N VAL A 303 38.97 -6.57 48.59
CA VAL A 303 37.76 -6.46 47.74
C VAL A 303 36.87 -5.38 48.35
N TRP A 304 36.86 -4.18 47.74
CA TRP A 304 36.11 -3.02 48.21
C TRP A 304 34.59 -3.29 48.30
N THR A 305 34.14 -3.70 49.49
CA THR A 305 32.72 -3.89 49.82
C THR A 305 32.07 -2.59 50.29
N TYR A 306 32.14 -1.54 49.47
CA TYR A 306 31.28 -0.36 49.64
C TYR A 306 30.03 -0.48 48.75
N ASP A 307 28.90 -0.01 49.26
CA ASP A 307 27.66 0.07 48.47
C ASP A 307 27.74 1.27 47.52
N LEU A 308 27.91 0.98 46.23
CA LEU A 308 27.97 1.97 45.15
C LEU A 308 26.69 2.81 45.05
N TRP A 309 25.55 2.27 45.49
CA TRP A 309 24.23 2.88 45.36
C TRP A 309 23.74 3.59 46.62
N ALA A 310 24.51 3.56 47.72
CA ALA A 310 24.13 4.15 49.02
C ALA A 310 23.74 5.63 48.97
N ASN A 311 24.22 6.36 47.94
CA ASN A 311 23.95 7.78 47.71
C ASN A 311 23.25 8.08 46.36
N GLU A 312 22.82 7.09 45.56
CA GLU A 312 22.20 7.39 44.26
C GLU A 312 20.76 7.91 44.43
N THR A 313 20.50 9.10 43.87
CA THR A 313 19.14 9.66 43.78
C THR A 313 18.44 9.17 42.51
N PRO A 314 17.14 8.80 42.59
CA PRO A 314 16.42 8.29 41.43
C PRO A 314 16.28 9.37 40.34
N ARG A 315 16.79 9.07 39.15
CA ARG A 315 16.71 9.93 37.96
C ARG A 315 15.29 9.90 37.38
N ALA A 316 14.85 11.01 36.78
CA ALA A 316 13.57 11.06 36.08
C ALA A 316 13.59 10.26 34.76
N ASP A 317 12.47 9.63 34.41
CA ASP A 317 12.33 8.88 33.16
C ASP A 317 12.47 9.79 31.93
N HIS A 318 13.59 9.68 31.21
CA HIS A 318 13.86 10.48 30.02
C HIS A 318 13.07 9.97 28.80
N PRO A 319 12.48 10.86 27.95
CA PRO A 319 11.70 10.43 26.79
C PRO A 319 12.43 9.48 25.82
N MET A 320 13.76 9.61 25.65
CA MET A 320 14.53 8.69 24.79
C MET A 320 14.88 7.35 25.46
N HIS A 321 14.72 7.22 26.78
CA HIS A 321 15.01 5.99 27.51
C HIS A 321 13.74 5.16 27.70
N ILE A 322 13.64 4.02 27.01
CA ILE A 322 12.57 3.03 27.19
C ILE A 322 13.14 1.88 28.03
N PRO A 323 12.77 1.77 29.33
CA PRO A 323 13.28 0.71 30.19
C PRO A 323 12.87 -0.66 29.65
N ALA A 324 13.69 -1.67 29.90
CA ALA A 324 13.39 -3.04 29.53
C ALA A 324 12.11 -3.52 30.25
N PRO A 325 11.19 -4.23 29.57
CA PRO A 325 10.00 -4.76 30.21
C PRO A 325 10.39 -5.81 31.26
N LYS A 326 9.94 -5.59 32.50
CA LYS A 326 10.11 -6.54 33.60
C LYS A 326 9.21 -7.74 33.37
N LEU A 327 9.67 -8.93 33.76
CA LEU A 327 8.82 -10.12 33.80
C LEU A 327 7.66 -9.90 34.80
N PRO A 328 6.47 -10.46 34.56
CA PRO A 328 5.42 -10.51 35.57
C PRO A 328 5.87 -11.35 36.77
N PRO A 329 5.28 -11.14 37.97
CA PRO A 329 5.47 -12.06 39.07
C PRO A 329 4.80 -13.42 38.75
N PRO A 330 5.36 -14.56 39.21
CA PRO A 330 4.79 -15.89 38.99
C PRO A 330 3.32 -16.02 39.39
N GLY A 331 2.53 -16.65 38.52
CA GLY A 331 1.10 -16.90 38.72
C GLY A 331 0.80 -18.19 39.49
N TYR A 332 -0.46 -18.38 39.89
CA TYR A 332 -0.92 -19.63 40.50
C TYR A 332 -0.81 -20.84 39.56
N GLU A 333 -0.77 -20.60 38.25
CA GLU A 333 -0.58 -21.59 37.19
C GLU A 333 0.87 -22.05 36.99
N GLU A 334 1.85 -21.31 37.53
CA GLU A 334 3.26 -21.71 37.62
C GLU A 334 3.58 -22.49 38.90
N SER A 335 2.57 -22.69 39.76
CA SER A 335 2.66 -23.59 40.92
C SER A 335 2.87 -25.03 40.44
N TYR A 336 3.73 -25.77 41.16
CA TYR A 336 3.84 -27.22 40.97
C TYR A 336 2.57 -27.99 41.41
N HIS A 337 1.68 -27.33 42.15
CA HIS A 337 0.36 -27.81 42.53
C HIS A 337 -0.62 -26.65 42.26
N PRO A 338 -1.03 -26.46 40.98
CA PRO A 338 -1.93 -25.38 40.60
C PRO A 338 -3.39 -25.75 40.93
N PRO A 339 -4.31 -24.78 41.09
CA PRO A 339 -5.73 -25.07 41.19
C PRO A 339 -6.21 -25.86 39.94
N PRO A 340 -7.16 -26.81 40.09
CA PRO A 340 -7.55 -27.70 39.00
C PRO A 340 -8.19 -26.99 37.80
N GLU A 341 -8.64 -25.74 37.98
CA GLU A 341 -9.14 -24.85 36.92
C GLU A 341 -8.05 -24.45 35.89
N TYR A 342 -6.76 -24.60 36.24
CA TYR A 342 -5.63 -24.33 35.35
C TYR A 342 -5.06 -25.58 34.67
N LEU A 343 -5.57 -26.78 35.00
CA LEU A 343 -5.11 -28.02 34.39
C LEU A 343 -5.81 -28.23 33.03
N PRO A 344 -5.06 -28.37 31.93
CA PRO A 344 -5.62 -28.35 30.58
C PRO A 344 -6.40 -29.63 30.26
N ASP A 345 -7.50 -29.46 29.55
CA ASP A 345 -8.30 -30.55 29.02
C ASP A 345 -7.50 -31.35 27.97
N GLU A 346 -7.80 -32.64 27.75
CA GLU A 346 -7.06 -33.47 26.76
C GLU A 346 -7.07 -32.85 25.35
N LYS A 347 -8.16 -32.12 25.02
CA LYS A 347 -8.32 -31.38 23.76
C LYS A 347 -7.42 -30.15 23.68
N GLU A 348 -7.29 -29.41 24.78
CA GLU A 348 -6.46 -28.19 24.86
C GLU A 348 -4.99 -28.58 24.79
N LYS A 349 -4.59 -29.65 25.48
CA LYS A 349 -3.27 -30.26 25.36
C LYS A 349 -2.97 -30.72 23.94
N ALA A 350 -3.93 -31.33 23.24
CA ALA A 350 -3.78 -31.70 21.84
C ALA A 350 -3.67 -30.49 20.91
N ALA A 351 -4.44 -29.42 21.17
CA ALA A 351 -4.37 -28.18 20.42
C ALA A 351 -3.02 -27.46 20.62
N TRP A 352 -2.54 -27.35 21.85
CA TRP A 352 -1.24 -26.74 22.21
C TRP A 352 -0.04 -27.52 21.64
N LEU A 353 -0.15 -28.85 21.53
CA LEU A 353 0.86 -29.67 20.84
C LEU A 353 0.83 -29.50 19.31
N ASN A 354 -0.29 -29.03 18.74
CA ASN A 354 -0.49 -28.82 17.31
C ASN A 354 -0.26 -27.36 16.88
N THR A 355 -0.25 -26.38 17.79
CA THR A 355 0.21 -25.02 17.50
C THR A 355 1.73 -24.95 17.49
N ASP A 356 2.28 -24.22 16.52
CA ASP A 356 3.73 -24.02 16.41
C ASP A 356 4.28 -23.22 17.61
N PRO A 357 5.54 -23.44 18.03
CA PRO A 357 6.05 -22.92 19.31
C PRO A 357 6.00 -21.39 19.45
N GLU A 358 6.07 -20.64 18.35
CA GLU A 358 6.09 -19.17 18.32
C GLU A 358 4.68 -18.55 18.45
N ASP A 359 3.64 -19.26 18.02
CA ASP A 359 2.22 -18.81 18.08
C ASP A 359 1.52 -19.22 19.39
N ARG A 360 2.23 -19.84 20.33
CA ARG A 360 1.64 -20.31 21.60
C ARG A 360 1.45 -19.14 22.57
N GLU A 361 0.25 -19.04 23.14
CA GLU A 361 -0.03 -18.14 24.27
C GLU A 361 0.83 -18.43 25.52
N ARG A 362 1.42 -19.64 25.60
CA ARG A 362 2.18 -20.16 26.75
C ARG A 362 3.31 -21.08 26.28
N GLU A 363 4.54 -20.80 26.73
CA GLU A 363 5.73 -21.61 26.44
C GLU A 363 5.70 -22.97 27.16
N TYR A 364 5.00 -23.05 28.30
CA TYR A 364 4.77 -24.25 29.08
C TYR A 364 3.30 -24.68 29.10
N LEU A 365 3.06 -25.90 29.57
CA LEU A 365 1.74 -26.46 29.83
C LEU A 365 1.61 -26.75 31.34
N PRO A 366 0.60 -26.20 32.06
CA PRO A 366 0.43 -26.47 33.49
C PRO A 366 0.27 -27.97 33.80
N ALA A 367 0.86 -28.40 34.92
CA ALA A 367 0.86 -29.80 35.35
C ALA A 367 0.85 -29.88 36.89
N ASP A 368 0.10 -30.85 37.41
CA ASP A 368 -0.01 -31.10 38.85
C ASP A 368 0.99 -32.15 39.35
N TYR A 369 1.63 -31.87 40.48
CA TYR A 369 2.55 -32.74 41.19
C TYR A 369 2.22 -32.72 42.70
N ASP A 370 1.54 -33.75 43.22
CA ASP A 370 1.11 -33.84 44.63
C ASP A 370 2.21 -33.83 45.70
N ALA A 371 3.49 -33.68 45.32
CA ALA A 371 4.59 -33.35 46.22
C ALA A 371 5.77 -32.71 45.48
N LEU A 372 6.42 -31.71 46.07
CA LEU A 372 7.60 -31.01 45.52
C LEU A 372 8.73 -31.95 45.02
N ARG A 373 8.91 -33.12 45.65
CA ARG A 373 9.89 -34.15 45.23
C ARG A 373 9.56 -34.88 43.92
N LYS A 374 8.36 -34.69 43.36
CA LYS A 374 7.95 -35.23 42.06
C LYS A 374 8.21 -34.25 40.91
N VAL A 375 8.50 -32.98 41.21
CA VAL A 375 8.66 -31.92 40.21
C VAL A 375 9.90 -32.22 39.37
N PRO A 376 9.79 -32.35 38.04
CA PRO A 376 10.92 -32.63 37.17
C PRO A 376 11.81 -31.40 37.02
N GLY A 377 13.01 -31.61 36.46
CA GLY A 377 13.75 -30.50 35.85
C GLY A 377 12.93 -29.93 34.69
N TYR A 378 12.90 -28.60 34.55
CA TYR A 378 12.13 -27.95 33.51
C TYR A 378 12.98 -27.78 32.25
N ASP A 379 12.81 -28.68 31.27
CA ASP A 379 13.67 -28.81 30.10
C ASP A 379 13.77 -27.52 29.26
N SER A 380 12.68 -26.76 29.13
CA SER A 380 12.65 -25.51 28.37
C SER A 380 13.39 -24.35 29.05
N PHE A 381 13.74 -24.43 30.34
CA PHE A 381 14.23 -23.28 31.13
C PHE A 381 15.36 -22.51 30.45
N VAL A 382 16.36 -23.21 29.90
CA VAL A 382 17.50 -22.58 29.23
C VAL A 382 17.08 -21.89 27.92
N LYS A 383 16.11 -22.46 27.21
CA LYS A 383 15.53 -21.90 25.98
C LYS A 383 14.82 -20.58 26.28
N GLU A 384 13.90 -20.57 27.26
CA GLU A 384 13.17 -19.36 27.65
C GLU A 384 14.11 -18.22 28.08
N LYS A 385 15.16 -18.52 28.86
CA LYS A 385 16.07 -17.46 29.33
C LYS A 385 17.01 -16.97 28.22
N PHE A 386 17.33 -17.82 27.24
CA PHE A 386 18.02 -17.40 26.03
C PHE A 386 17.13 -16.52 25.13
N GLU A 387 15.89 -16.94 24.86
CA GLU A 387 14.93 -16.17 24.05
C GLU A 387 14.55 -14.85 24.73
N ARG A 388 14.35 -14.84 26.05
CA ARG A 388 14.18 -13.60 26.82
C ARG A 388 15.41 -12.69 26.74
N CYS A 389 16.62 -13.22 26.58
CA CYS A 389 17.80 -12.41 26.29
C CYS A 389 17.78 -11.86 24.85
N LEU A 390 17.38 -12.64 23.84
CA LEU A 390 17.17 -12.14 22.46
C LEU A 390 16.18 -10.95 22.47
N ASP A 391 15.05 -11.09 23.15
CA ASP A 391 14.04 -10.02 23.32
C ASP A 391 14.57 -8.75 23.99
N LEU A 392 15.64 -8.83 24.79
CA LEU A 392 16.21 -7.66 25.45
C LEU A 392 17.05 -6.80 24.49
N TYR A 393 17.68 -7.38 23.46
CA TYR A 393 18.60 -6.67 22.57
C TYR A 393 18.19 -6.64 21.08
N LEU A 394 17.42 -7.61 20.59
CA LEU A 394 16.92 -7.64 19.20
C LEU A 394 15.54 -6.97 19.05
N ALA A 395 14.63 -7.19 20.00
CA ALA A 395 13.24 -6.75 19.84
C ALA A 395 13.09 -5.22 20.01
N PRO A 396 12.49 -4.50 19.03
CA PRO A 396 12.34 -3.05 19.09
C PRO A 396 11.33 -2.63 20.17
N ARG A 397 11.78 -1.84 21.14
CA ARG A 397 10.95 -1.39 22.27
C ARG A 397 10.09 -0.19 21.89
N VAL A 398 8.76 -0.34 21.93
CA VAL A 398 7.79 0.70 21.56
C VAL A 398 6.85 1.01 22.72
N ARG A 399 6.70 2.29 23.10
CA ARG A 399 5.66 2.72 24.05
C ARG A 399 4.29 2.63 23.38
N ARG A 400 3.41 1.73 23.84
CA ARG A 400 2.02 1.60 23.39
C ARG A 400 1.05 2.04 24.50
N SER A 401 0.08 2.88 24.14
CA SER A 401 -1.02 3.29 25.03
C SER A 401 -2.09 2.19 25.11
N LYS A 402 -2.03 1.33 26.13
CA LYS A 402 -3.10 0.34 26.37
C LYS A 402 -4.36 1.04 26.88
N LEU A 403 -5.43 0.99 26.08
CA LEU A 403 -6.73 1.57 26.42
C LEU A 403 -7.47 0.69 27.44
N ASN A 404 -7.18 0.90 28.73
CA ASN A 404 -7.94 0.31 29.83
C ASN A 404 -9.25 1.10 30.02
N ILE A 405 -10.24 0.87 29.14
CA ILE A 405 -11.50 1.62 29.06
C ILE A 405 -12.66 0.63 29.06
N ASP A 406 -13.70 0.90 29.87
CA ASP A 406 -14.91 0.08 29.92
C ASP A 406 -15.65 0.12 28.56
N PRO A 407 -16.04 -1.04 27.98
CA PRO A 407 -16.59 -1.10 26.62
C PRO A 407 -17.92 -0.35 26.48
N GLU A 408 -18.68 -0.21 27.56
CA GLU A 408 -19.94 0.56 27.58
C GLU A 408 -19.70 2.06 27.36
N SER A 409 -18.56 2.60 27.81
CA SER A 409 -18.23 4.02 27.66
C SER A 409 -17.90 4.43 26.21
N LEU A 410 -17.65 3.44 25.34
CA LEU A 410 -17.47 3.63 23.90
C LEU A 410 -18.80 3.81 23.16
N LEU A 411 -19.93 3.53 23.81
CA LEU A 411 -21.26 3.70 23.23
C LEU A 411 -21.70 5.18 23.30
N PRO A 412 -22.24 5.75 22.21
CA PRO A 412 -22.74 7.11 22.22
C PRO A 412 -23.97 7.23 23.14
N LYS A 413 -24.03 8.30 23.94
CA LYS A 413 -25.19 8.62 24.79
C LYS A 413 -26.37 9.07 23.91
N LEU A 414 -27.24 8.12 23.57
CA LEU A 414 -28.47 8.33 22.80
C LEU A 414 -29.69 8.20 23.74
N PRO A 415 -30.83 8.87 23.44
CA PRO A 415 -32.08 8.64 24.16
C PRO A 415 -32.55 7.20 24.00
N SER A 416 -33.33 6.68 24.95
CA SER A 416 -33.78 5.28 24.87
C SER A 416 -34.80 5.10 23.74
N PRO A 417 -34.83 3.93 23.07
CA PRO A 417 -35.88 3.65 22.10
C PRO A 417 -37.30 3.72 22.68
N GLU A 418 -37.47 3.57 24.00
CA GLU A 418 -38.77 3.61 24.65
C GLU A 418 -39.42 5.01 24.60
N GLU A 419 -38.60 6.08 24.68
CA GLU A 419 -39.01 7.48 24.55
C GLU A 419 -39.43 7.85 23.12
N LEU A 420 -38.96 7.10 22.12
CA LEU A 420 -39.10 7.39 20.69
C LEU A 420 -40.23 6.61 19.99
N LYS A 421 -41.19 6.10 20.76
CA LYS A 421 -42.42 5.47 20.23
C LYS A 421 -43.37 6.52 19.63
N PRO A 422 -44.14 6.21 18.56
CA PRO A 422 -44.32 4.89 17.95
C PRO A 422 -43.29 4.56 16.85
N PHE A 423 -42.99 3.27 16.71
CA PHE A 423 -42.24 2.69 15.60
C PHE A 423 -42.63 1.21 15.44
N PRO A 424 -42.56 0.62 14.23
CA PRO A 424 -43.01 -0.75 14.01
C PRO A 424 -42.09 -1.76 14.69
N SER A 425 -42.69 -2.81 15.26
CA SER A 425 -42.03 -3.70 16.23
C SER A 425 -42.25 -5.18 15.95
N THR A 426 -43.37 -5.54 15.33
CA THR A 426 -43.81 -6.93 15.08
C THR A 426 -44.45 -7.07 13.70
N CYS A 427 -44.48 -8.29 13.14
CA CYS A 427 -45.13 -8.55 11.86
C CYS A 427 -46.62 -8.85 12.10
N ALA A 428 -47.51 -7.97 11.63
CA ALA A 428 -48.96 -8.07 11.84
C ALA A 428 -49.66 -8.89 10.75
N THR A 429 -49.41 -8.57 9.48
CA THR A 429 -50.01 -9.27 8.33
C THR A 429 -48.94 -9.74 7.35
N LEU A 430 -49.22 -10.87 6.69
CA LEU A 430 -48.30 -11.53 5.76
C LEU A 430 -49.07 -11.94 4.51
N PHE A 431 -48.76 -11.28 3.41
CA PHE A 431 -49.43 -11.43 2.13
C PHE A 431 -48.82 -12.61 1.38
N ARG A 432 -49.63 -13.62 1.06
CA ARG A 432 -49.22 -14.84 0.35
C ARG A 432 -49.96 -14.97 -0.96
N GLY A 433 -49.24 -15.25 -2.05
CA GLY A 433 -49.85 -15.60 -3.33
C GLY A 433 -48.91 -15.57 -4.54
N HIS A 434 -47.84 -14.76 -4.50
CA HIS A 434 -46.84 -14.75 -5.57
C HIS A 434 -46.12 -16.10 -5.68
N SER A 435 -45.92 -16.57 -6.92
CA SER A 435 -45.20 -17.82 -7.21
C SER A 435 -43.73 -17.59 -7.56
N GLY A 436 -43.12 -16.57 -6.94
CA GLY A 436 -41.75 -16.09 -7.17
C GLY A 436 -41.40 -14.98 -6.19
N ARG A 437 -40.19 -14.42 -6.28
CA ARG A 437 -39.75 -13.33 -5.39
C ARG A 437 -40.62 -12.09 -5.60
N VAL A 438 -40.94 -11.35 -4.54
CA VAL A 438 -41.56 -10.02 -4.69
C VAL A 438 -40.46 -9.00 -4.83
N ARG A 439 -40.31 -8.38 -6.01
CA ARG A 439 -39.24 -7.40 -6.28
C ARG A 439 -39.55 -6.02 -5.74
N THR A 440 -40.83 -5.66 -5.69
CA THR A 440 -41.26 -4.28 -5.48
C THR A 440 -42.63 -4.23 -4.83
N LEU A 441 -42.86 -3.17 -4.04
CA LEU A 441 -44.13 -2.89 -3.38
C LEU A 441 -44.41 -1.39 -3.33
N ALA A 442 -45.67 -0.99 -3.31
CA ALA A 442 -46.07 0.40 -3.10
C ALA A 442 -47.39 0.50 -2.33
N ILE A 443 -47.43 1.36 -1.32
CA ILE A 443 -48.67 1.69 -0.60
C ILE A 443 -49.34 2.88 -1.30
N ASP A 444 -50.68 2.86 -1.39
CA ASP A 444 -51.43 3.90 -2.08
C ASP A 444 -51.52 5.22 -1.26
N PRO A 445 -51.90 6.36 -1.89
CA PRO A 445 -52.00 7.65 -1.19
C PRO A 445 -53.06 7.72 -0.07
N THR A 446 -54.02 6.79 -0.03
CA THR A 446 -55.02 6.69 1.05
C THR A 446 -54.53 5.86 2.24
N GLY A 447 -53.67 4.86 2.00
CA GLY A 447 -53.14 3.93 3.02
C GLY A 447 -53.93 2.62 3.16
N VAL A 448 -54.89 2.37 2.27
CA VAL A 448 -55.78 1.19 2.32
C VAL A 448 -55.25 0.05 1.44
N TRP A 449 -54.62 0.39 0.31
CA TRP A 449 -54.22 -0.56 -0.72
C TRP A 449 -52.71 -0.72 -0.81
N LEU A 450 -52.26 -1.97 -0.79
CA LEU A 450 -50.89 -2.37 -1.11
C LEU A 450 -50.85 -2.91 -2.54
N ALA A 451 -49.94 -2.43 -3.38
CA ALA A 451 -49.56 -3.08 -4.64
C ALA A 451 -48.24 -3.83 -4.48
N SER A 452 -48.10 -5.01 -5.10
CA SER A 452 -46.87 -5.79 -5.16
C SER A 452 -46.59 -6.34 -6.56
N GLY A 453 -45.30 -6.47 -6.90
CA GLY A 453 -44.83 -6.96 -8.20
C GLY A 453 -43.88 -8.15 -8.04
N GLY A 454 -44.17 -9.25 -8.73
CA GLY A 454 -43.45 -10.50 -8.60
C GLY A 454 -42.52 -10.85 -9.78
N ASP A 455 -41.61 -11.78 -9.51
CA ASP A 455 -40.95 -12.60 -10.56
C ASP A 455 -41.97 -13.44 -11.37
N ASP A 456 -43.20 -13.60 -10.90
CA ASP A 456 -44.27 -14.36 -11.57
C ASP A 456 -45.01 -13.59 -12.69
N GLY A 457 -44.50 -12.42 -13.07
CA GLY A 457 -45.10 -11.54 -14.08
C GLY A 457 -46.42 -10.87 -13.64
N THR A 458 -46.83 -11.06 -12.37
CA THR A 458 -48.09 -10.51 -11.85
C THR A 458 -47.89 -9.23 -11.05
N VAL A 459 -48.83 -8.31 -11.22
CA VAL A 459 -49.11 -7.22 -10.29
C VAL A 459 -50.34 -7.62 -9.47
N ARG A 460 -50.27 -7.45 -8.15
CA ARG A 460 -51.35 -7.80 -7.23
C ARG A 460 -51.67 -6.63 -6.31
N VAL A 461 -52.96 -6.43 -6.03
CA VAL A 461 -53.44 -5.43 -5.08
C VAL A 461 -54.13 -6.10 -3.91
N TRP A 462 -53.77 -5.67 -2.71
CA TRP A 462 -54.15 -6.26 -1.43
C TRP A 462 -54.75 -5.21 -0.49
N GLU A 463 -55.66 -5.65 0.36
CA GLU A 463 -56.14 -4.89 1.53
C GLU A 463 -55.10 -4.96 2.65
N LEU A 464 -54.57 -3.80 3.06
CA LEU A 464 -53.40 -3.70 3.95
C LEU A 464 -53.59 -4.41 5.30
N LEU A 465 -54.78 -4.26 5.89
CA LEU A 465 -55.10 -4.73 7.25
C LEU A 465 -55.49 -6.21 7.33
N THR A 466 -55.97 -6.82 6.25
CA THR A 466 -56.45 -8.21 6.25
C THR A 466 -55.49 -9.18 5.56
N GLY A 467 -54.56 -8.66 4.73
CA GLY A 467 -53.72 -9.49 3.88
C GLY A 467 -54.44 -10.08 2.66
N ARG A 468 -55.70 -9.71 2.41
CA ARG A 468 -56.53 -10.27 1.33
C ARG A 468 -56.10 -9.73 -0.03
N GLN A 469 -55.82 -10.63 -0.98
CA GLN A 469 -55.73 -10.27 -2.40
C GLN A 469 -57.13 -9.90 -2.93
N ILE A 470 -57.27 -8.72 -3.52
CA ILE A 470 -58.53 -8.25 -4.10
C ILE A 470 -58.50 -8.37 -5.63
N TRP A 471 -57.37 -7.99 -6.24
CA TRP A 471 -57.21 -7.94 -7.69
C TRP A 471 -55.80 -8.34 -8.09
N SER A 472 -55.66 -8.84 -9.33
CA SER A 472 -54.37 -9.20 -9.91
C SER A 472 -54.44 -9.22 -11.43
N VAL A 473 -53.39 -8.73 -12.08
CA VAL A 473 -53.15 -8.84 -13.52
C VAL A 473 -51.82 -9.55 -13.77
N LYS A 474 -51.72 -10.31 -14.86
CA LYS A 474 -50.44 -10.75 -15.41
C LYS A 474 -50.09 -9.87 -16.60
N LEU A 475 -48.92 -9.23 -16.57
CA LEU A 475 -48.51 -8.25 -17.59
C LEU A 475 -47.67 -8.87 -18.71
N SER A 476 -46.82 -9.84 -18.36
CA SER A 476 -45.99 -10.62 -19.29
C SER A 476 -45.86 -12.05 -18.78
N ASP A 477 -45.60 -13.00 -19.67
CA ASP A 477 -45.29 -14.39 -19.33
C ASP A 477 -43.79 -14.63 -19.09
N GLU A 478 -42.92 -13.84 -19.75
CA GLU A 478 -41.46 -13.95 -19.71
C GLU A 478 -40.82 -12.95 -18.73
N ASP A 479 -41.37 -11.74 -18.62
CA ASP A 479 -40.73 -10.62 -17.91
C ASP A 479 -41.23 -10.44 -16.46
N PRO A 480 -40.31 -10.31 -15.48
CA PRO A 480 -40.66 -10.01 -14.09
C PRO A 480 -41.04 -8.54 -13.91
N VAL A 481 -41.91 -8.24 -12.94
CA VAL A 481 -42.26 -6.86 -12.59
C VAL A 481 -41.11 -6.24 -11.78
N ASN A 482 -40.40 -5.27 -12.35
CA ASN A 482 -39.18 -4.72 -11.75
C ASN A 482 -39.44 -3.64 -10.71
N VAL A 483 -40.37 -2.71 -10.99
CA VAL A 483 -40.73 -1.61 -10.08
C VAL A 483 -42.19 -1.21 -10.24
N ILE A 484 -42.85 -0.93 -9.12
CA ILE A 484 -44.22 -0.41 -9.06
C ILE A 484 -44.25 0.83 -8.16
N ARG A 485 -44.93 1.90 -8.58
CA ARG A 485 -45.29 3.02 -7.69
C ARG A 485 -46.66 3.61 -8.05
N TRP A 486 -47.50 3.85 -7.03
CA TRP A 486 -48.74 4.62 -7.18
C TRP A 486 -48.46 6.09 -7.49
N ARG A 487 -49.37 6.72 -8.24
CA ARG A 487 -49.43 8.17 -8.43
C ARG A 487 -49.75 8.84 -7.08
N PRO A 488 -48.98 9.83 -6.59
CA PRO A 488 -49.03 10.32 -5.21
C PRO A 488 -50.21 11.25 -4.87
N SER A 489 -51.20 11.37 -5.75
CA SER A 489 -52.37 12.25 -5.62
C SER A 489 -53.60 11.46 -5.18
N LYS A 490 -54.40 12.00 -4.24
CA LYS A 490 -55.61 11.32 -3.74
C LYS A 490 -56.78 11.39 -4.72
N ASP A 491 -56.81 12.40 -5.59
CA ASP A 491 -57.93 12.76 -6.46
C ASP A 491 -58.21 11.74 -7.59
N ALA A 492 -57.23 10.89 -7.90
CA ALA A 492 -57.35 9.83 -8.91
C ALA A 492 -56.18 8.83 -8.78
N VAL A 493 -56.53 7.55 -8.78
CA VAL A 493 -55.68 6.41 -8.46
C VAL A 493 -55.16 5.76 -9.75
N VAL A 494 -53.87 5.96 -10.01
CA VAL A 494 -53.17 5.36 -11.15
C VAL A 494 -51.93 4.62 -10.62
N LEU A 495 -51.76 3.38 -11.06
CA LEU A 495 -50.61 2.53 -10.74
C LEU A 495 -49.67 2.48 -11.95
N ALA A 496 -48.39 2.82 -11.75
CA ALA A 496 -47.36 2.57 -12.76
C ALA A 496 -46.58 1.30 -12.40
N ALA A 497 -46.53 0.34 -13.31
CA ALA A 497 -45.76 -0.90 -13.20
C ALA A 497 -44.81 -1.04 -14.39
N ALA A 498 -43.56 -1.43 -14.14
CA ALA A 498 -42.56 -1.66 -15.19
C ALA A 498 -42.21 -3.15 -15.33
N THR A 499 -42.33 -3.68 -16.55
CA THR A 499 -42.11 -5.08 -16.94
C THR A 499 -41.31 -5.12 -18.22
N GLY A 500 -40.18 -5.84 -18.21
CA GLY A 500 -39.24 -5.83 -19.32
C GLY A 500 -38.83 -4.42 -19.71
N ASP A 501 -38.98 -4.08 -20.98
CA ASP A 501 -38.70 -2.76 -21.56
C ASP A 501 -39.89 -1.78 -21.55
N SER A 502 -41.00 -2.17 -20.90
CA SER A 502 -42.29 -1.48 -21.00
C SER A 502 -42.79 -0.97 -19.64
N ILE A 503 -43.60 0.09 -19.68
CA ILE A 503 -44.33 0.62 -18.53
C ILE A 503 -45.82 0.56 -18.80
N HIS A 504 -46.56 -0.06 -17.90
CA HIS A 504 -48.02 -0.12 -17.92
C HIS A 504 -48.57 0.90 -16.93
N LEU A 505 -49.48 1.75 -17.42
CA LEU A 505 -50.31 2.63 -16.58
C LEU A 505 -51.67 1.96 -16.40
N ILE A 506 -52.02 1.70 -15.14
CA ILE A 506 -53.12 0.84 -14.74
C ILE A 506 -54.08 1.62 -13.85
N VAL A 507 -55.37 1.53 -14.14
CA VAL A 507 -56.48 1.97 -13.27
C VAL A 507 -57.20 0.69 -12.86
N PRO A 508 -57.00 0.18 -11.63
CA PRO A 508 -57.55 -1.11 -11.24
C PRO A 508 -59.07 -1.00 -10.97
N PRO A 509 -59.91 -1.94 -11.47
CA PRO A 509 -61.37 -1.93 -11.31
C PRO A 509 -61.78 -2.40 -9.89
N ILE A 510 -61.35 -1.63 -8.89
CA ILE A 510 -61.60 -1.79 -7.44
C ILE A 510 -62.18 -0.48 -6.85
N LEU A 511 -62.16 0.59 -7.64
CA LEU A 511 -62.45 1.96 -7.22
C LEU A 511 -63.96 2.26 -7.30
N ASP A 512 -64.40 3.28 -6.56
CA ASP A 512 -65.74 3.83 -6.76
C ASP A 512 -65.88 4.38 -8.19
N PRO A 513 -67.04 4.23 -8.87
CA PRO A 513 -67.18 4.60 -10.29
C PRO A 513 -66.85 6.07 -10.62
N GLU A 514 -66.99 6.98 -9.67
CA GLU A 514 -66.55 8.38 -9.84
C GLU A 514 -65.03 8.51 -9.85
N MET A 515 -64.34 7.81 -8.93
CA MET A 515 -62.88 7.79 -8.80
C MET A 515 -62.20 6.98 -9.91
N GLU A 516 -62.84 5.91 -10.39
CA GLU A 516 -62.42 5.20 -11.59
C GLU A 516 -62.46 6.16 -12.80
N LYS A 517 -63.59 6.85 -13.01
CA LYS A 517 -63.75 7.78 -14.13
C LYS A 517 -62.73 8.93 -14.10
N THR A 518 -62.51 9.60 -12.97
CA THR A 518 -61.49 10.66 -12.89
C THR A 518 -60.08 10.14 -13.18
N SER A 519 -59.79 8.88 -12.81
CA SER A 519 -58.52 8.22 -13.09
C SER A 519 -58.36 7.88 -14.57
N LEU A 520 -59.43 7.42 -15.23
CA LEU A 520 -59.48 7.19 -16.67
C LEU A 520 -59.31 8.50 -17.45
N ASP A 521 -60.10 9.53 -17.14
CA ASP A 521 -60.07 10.85 -17.80
C ASP A 521 -58.65 11.47 -17.78
N ILE A 522 -57.91 11.28 -16.67
CA ILE A 522 -56.52 11.78 -16.53
C ILE A 522 -55.52 11.00 -17.38
N VAL A 523 -55.70 9.68 -17.55
CA VAL A 523 -54.83 8.88 -18.43
C VAL A 523 -55.17 9.14 -19.90
N ASP A 524 -56.44 9.28 -20.25
CA ASP A 524 -56.87 9.43 -21.65
C ASP A 524 -56.65 10.85 -22.21
N ALA A 525 -56.54 11.87 -21.36
CA ALA A 525 -56.28 13.27 -21.73
C ALA A 525 -55.08 13.45 -22.69
N GLY A 526 -54.00 12.67 -22.51
CA GLY A 526 -52.79 12.77 -23.33
C GLY A 526 -53.00 12.43 -24.81
N TRP A 527 -53.99 11.59 -25.16
CA TRP A 527 -54.27 11.24 -26.56
C TRP A 527 -54.75 12.44 -27.39
N GLY A 528 -55.36 13.44 -26.75
CA GLY A 528 -55.74 14.69 -27.42
C GLY A 528 -54.53 15.51 -27.88
N TYR A 529 -53.47 15.53 -27.06
CA TYR A 529 -52.22 16.23 -27.36
C TYR A 529 -51.36 15.44 -28.37
N ALA A 530 -51.30 14.11 -28.25
CA ALA A 530 -50.56 13.27 -29.19
C ALA A 530 -51.02 13.47 -30.65
N LYS A 531 -52.34 13.56 -30.88
CA LYS A 531 -52.95 13.77 -32.22
C LYS A 531 -52.59 15.11 -32.86
N THR A 532 -52.34 16.16 -32.07
CA THR A 532 -51.95 17.48 -32.58
C THR A 532 -50.45 17.59 -32.86
N LEU A 533 -49.62 16.70 -32.31
CA LEU A 533 -48.18 16.66 -32.61
C LEU A 533 -47.86 15.89 -33.91
N THR A 534 -48.70 14.93 -34.28
CA THR A 534 -48.49 14.04 -35.45
C THR A 534 -48.66 14.72 -36.81
N SER A 535 -49.23 15.92 -36.88
CA SER A 535 -49.39 16.67 -38.14
C SER A 535 -48.16 17.45 -38.58
N ASP A 536 -47.17 17.67 -37.70
CA ASP A 536 -46.20 18.77 -37.86
C ASP A 536 -44.74 18.37 -37.56
N SER A 537 -44.42 17.06 -37.47
CA SER A 537 -43.04 16.61 -37.15
C SER A 537 -42.61 15.32 -37.86
N THR A 538 -41.50 15.41 -38.61
CA THR A 538 -40.87 14.29 -39.35
C THR A 538 -39.90 13.46 -38.52
N LYS A 539 -39.81 13.70 -37.21
CA LYS A 539 -38.91 13.01 -36.27
C LYS A 539 -39.69 12.08 -35.35
N LYS A 540 -39.73 10.78 -35.67
CA LYS A 540 -40.23 9.76 -34.74
C LYS A 540 -39.41 9.79 -33.44
N THR A 541 -40.06 9.92 -32.30
CA THR A 541 -39.43 9.71 -30.99
C THR A 541 -39.14 8.21 -30.79
N PRO A 542 -38.07 7.84 -30.06
CA PRO A 542 -37.75 6.43 -29.82
C PRO A 542 -38.78 5.75 -28.90
N VAL A 543 -39.26 6.48 -27.88
CA VAL A 543 -40.33 6.04 -26.99
C VAL A 543 -41.69 6.30 -27.66
N GLN A 544 -42.58 5.31 -27.59
CA GLN A 544 -43.95 5.37 -28.09
C GLN A 544 -44.95 5.11 -26.95
N TRP A 545 -46.08 5.80 -27.01
CA TRP A 545 -47.23 5.57 -26.12
C TRP A 545 -48.31 4.89 -26.95
N THR A 546 -48.75 3.72 -26.50
CA THR A 546 -49.69 2.86 -27.22
C THR A 546 -50.87 2.49 -26.33
N ARG A 547 -52.04 2.23 -26.94
CA ARG A 547 -53.16 1.63 -26.24
C ARG A 547 -52.90 0.12 -26.10
N PRO A 548 -53.17 -0.48 -24.92
CA PRO A 548 -52.92 -1.90 -24.67
C PRO A 548 -53.76 -2.83 -25.56
N SER A 549 -53.40 -4.11 -25.56
CA SER A 549 -54.23 -5.17 -26.15
C SER A 549 -55.59 -5.30 -25.44
N PRO A 550 -56.63 -5.84 -26.09
CA PRO A 550 -57.94 -6.05 -25.46
C PRO A 550 -57.88 -6.79 -24.12
N SER A 551 -57.08 -7.85 -24.04
CA SER A 551 -56.88 -8.63 -22.81
C SER A 551 -56.27 -7.84 -21.64
N LEU A 552 -55.47 -6.81 -21.94
CA LEU A 552 -54.90 -5.93 -20.92
C LEU A 552 -55.85 -4.76 -20.60
N LEU A 553 -56.62 -4.26 -21.58
CA LEU A 553 -57.72 -3.30 -21.36
C LEU A 553 -58.77 -3.88 -20.40
N ASP A 554 -59.24 -5.11 -20.65
CA ASP A 554 -60.22 -5.82 -19.81
C ASP A 554 -59.74 -6.00 -18.35
N SER A 555 -58.42 -5.99 -18.13
CA SER A 555 -57.82 -6.09 -16.79
C SER A 555 -57.62 -4.75 -16.07
N GLY A 556 -57.81 -3.62 -16.76
CA GLY A 556 -57.63 -2.26 -16.23
C GLY A 556 -56.33 -1.55 -16.64
N VAL A 557 -55.52 -2.11 -17.55
CA VAL A 557 -54.37 -1.40 -18.13
C VAL A 557 -54.86 -0.42 -19.20
N GLN A 558 -54.46 0.84 -19.14
CA GLN A 558 -55.00 1.91 -20.00
C GLN A 558 -54.00 2.48 -21.02
N ALA A 559 -52.72 2.51 -20.68
CA ALA A 559 -51.66 2.94 -21.59
C ALA A 559 -50.38 2.12 -21.38
N VAL A 560 -49.65 1.88 -22.47
CA VAL A 560 -48.36 1.18 -22.47
C VAL A 560 -47.30 2.07 -23.10
N ILE A 561 -46.14 2.18 -22.45
CA ILE A 561 -45.01 3.00 -22.87
C ILE A 561 -43.84 2.07 -23.16
N SER A 562 -43.42 1.96 -24.43
CA SER A 562 -42.28 1.12 -24.83
C SER A 562 -40.98 1.92 -24.79
N LEU A 563 -40.02 1.52 -23.95
CA LEU A 563 -38.72 2.17 -23.82
C LEU A 563 -37.61 1.54 -24.68
N GLY A 564 -37.74 0.26 -25.04
CA GLY A 564 -36.68 -0.52 -25.68
C GLY A 564 -35.53 -0.93 -24.74
N TYR A 565 -35.59 -0.58 -23.45
CA TYR A 565 -34.59 -0.92 -22.43
C TYR A 565 -35.25 -1.18 -21.07
N VAL A 566 -34.69 -2.13 -20.30
CA VAL A 566 -35.25 -2.55 -19.02
C VAL A 566 -35.17 -1.46 -17.95
N ALA A 567 -36.33 -0.97 -17.50
CA ALA A 567 -36.44 -0.02 -16.39
C ALA A 567 -36.35 -0.75 -15.03
N LYS A 568 -35.54 -0.22 -14.11
CA LYS A 568 -35.40 -0.74 -12.74
C LYS A 568 -35.85 0.21 -11.63
N SER A 569 -35.99 1.50 -11.93
CA SER A 569 -36.43 2.52 -10.98
C SER A 569 -37.48 3.40 -11.63
N LEU A 570 -38.54 3.72 -10.88
CA LEU A 570 -39.60 4.63 -11.26
C LEU A 570 -39.93 5.51 -10.05
N SER A 571 -40.02 6.83 -10.23
CA SER A 571 -40.42 7.77 -9.19
C SER A 571 -41.37 8.82 -9.74
N TRP A 572 -42.53 8.99 -9.11
CA TRP A 572 -43.43 10.10 -9.42
C TRP A 572 -42.90 11.43 -8.87
N HIS A 573 -43.26 12.52 -9.52
CA HIS A 573 -43.22 13.86 -8.95
C HIS A 573 -44.49 14.10 -8.12
N ARG A 574 -44.39 14.88 -7.04
CA ARG A 574 -45.47 15.15 -6.06
C ARG A 574 -46.83 15.57 -6.62
N ARG A 575 -46.89 16.10 -7.84
CA ARG A 575 -48.13 16.51 -8.53
C ARG A 575 -48.82 15.39 -9.35
N GLY A 576 -48.22 14.21 -9.47
CA GLY A 576 -48.80 13.07 -10.19
C GLY A 576 -48.96 13.25 -11.72
N ASP A 577 -48.36 14.28 -12.32
CA ASP A 577 -48.37 14.50 -13.79
C ASP A 577 -47.02 14.13 -14.44
N TYR A 578 -45.93 14.14 -13.67
CA TYR A 578 -44.60 13.72 -14.14
C TYR A 578 -44.13 12.50 -13.35
N PHE A 579 -43.41 11.61 -14.03
CA PHE A 579 -42.60 10.56 -13.39
C PHE A 579 -41.28 10.38 -14.14
N VAL A 580 -40.24 9.98 -13.40
CA VAL A 580 -38.91 9.68 -13.94
C VAL A 580 -38.69 8.17 -13.90
N THR A 581 -38.08 7.62 -14.95
CA THR A 581 -37.61 6.24 -14.99
C THR A 581 -36.12 6.16 -15.26
N VAL A 582 -35.50 5.08 -14.77
CA VAL A 582 -34.07 4.79 -14.96
C VAL A 582 -33.88 3.39 -15.51
N CYS A 583 -33.13 3.31 -16.60
CA CYS A 583 -32.72 2.07 -17.28
C CYS A 583 -31.20 1.90 -17.08
N PRO A 584 -30.73 1.11 -16.10
CA PRO A 584 -29.33 1.10 -15.66
C PRO A 584 -28.41 0.17 -16.48
N GLY A 585 -28.90 -0.46 -17.54
CA GLY A 585 -28.18 -1.52 -18.26
C GLY A 585 -26.94 -1.05 -19.01
N THR A 586 -25.92 -1.90 -19.12
CA THR A 586 -24.67 -1.61 -19.86
C THR A 586 -24.89 -1.38 -21.36
N ALA A 587 -25.92 -2.01 -21.94
CA ALA A 587 -26.35 -1.80 -23.31
C ALA A 587 -27.18 -0.51 -23.52
N THR A 588 -27.54 0.22 -22.45
CA THR A 588 -28.35 1.44 -22.58
C THR A 588 -27.48 2.64 -23.00
N PRO A 589 -27.87 3.40 -24.04
CA PRO A 589 -27.25 4.69 -24.33
C PRO A 589 -27.48 5.65 -23.16
N VAL A 590 -26.43 6.29 -22.65
CA VAL A 590 -26.52 7.16 -21.45
C VAL A 590 -27.47 8.36 -21.64
N SER A 591 -27.76 8.75 -22.89
CA SER A 591 -28.79 9.74 -23.24
C SER A 591 -30.23 9.23 -23.11
N LEU A 592 -30.46 7.91 -23.15
CA LEU A 592 -31.77 7.27 -23.01
C LEU A 592 -31.98 6.66 -21.61
N ALA A 593 -30.89 6.38 -20.89
CA ALA A 593 -30.88 5.72 -19.57
C ALA A 593 -31.70 6.44 -18.46
N ILE A 594 -32.10 7.70 -18.67
CA ILE A 594 -33.06 8.42 -17.83
C ILE A 594 -34.11 9.06 -18.73
N ALA A 595 -35.39 8.83 -18.42
CA ALA A 595 -36.52 9.42 -19.12
C ALA A 595 -37.45 10.12 -18.12
N ILE A 596 -37.95 11.31 -18.48
CA ILE A 596 -39.02 12.00 -17.78
C ILE A 596 -40.28 11.89 -18.65
N HIS A 597 -41.31 11.29 -18.09
CA HIS A 597 -42.62 11.11 -18.71
C HIS A 597 -43.56 12.19 -18.18
N ASN A 598 -44.44 12.70 -19.06
CA ASN A 598 -45.55 13.57 -18.71
C ASN A 598 -46.87 12.88 -19.10
N LEU A 599 -47.74 12.69 -18.11
CA LEU A 599 -48.99 11.95 -18.23
C LEU A 599 -50.03 12.73 -19.04
N SER A 600 -50.27 14.00 -18.72
CA SER A 600 -51.30 14.83 -19.37
C SER A 600 -51.03 15.13 -20.87
N LYS A 601 -49.85 14.78 -21.39
CA LYS A 601 -49.45 14.99 -22.80
C LYS A 601 -48.97 13.74 -23.52
N HIS A 602 -48.92 12.58 -22.85
CA HIS A 602 -48.25 11.36 -23.36
C HIS A 602 -46.87 11.64 -23.97
N LEU A 603 -46.11 12.55 -23.34
CA LEU A 603 -44.83 13.02 -23.83
C LEU A 603 -43.70 12.42 -23.00
N THR A 604 -42.63 11.98 -23.66
CA THR A 604 -41.42 11.49 -22.99
C THR A 604 -40.22 12.31 -23.44
N GLN A 605 -39.44 12.78 -22.46
CA GLN A 605 -38.30 13.66 -22.66
C GLN A 605 -37.06 13.05 -22.02
N HIS A 606 -35.93 13.13 -22.72
CA HIS A 606 -34.63 12.77 -22.18
C HIS A 606 -33.84 14.06 -21.86
N PRO A 607 -33.73 14.46 -20.57
CA PRO A 607 -33.13 15.74 -20.21
C PRO A 607 -31.61 15.77 -20.45
N PHE A 608 -30.93 14.62 -20.43
CA PHE A 608 -29.47 14.54 -20.50
C PHE A 608 -28.97 14.21 -21.91
N ARG A 609 -28.63 15.24 -22.70
CA ARG A 609 -28.08 15.08 -24.07
C ARG A 609 -26.62 14.62 -24.15
N ARG A 610 -25.88 14.64 -23.04
CA ARG A 610 -24.46 14.24 -22.95
C ARG A 610 -24.26 13.23 -21.82
N ARG A 611 -23.22 12.39 -21.91
CA ARG A 611 -22.86 11.43 -20.86
C ARG A 611 -22.72 12.14 -19.51
N LEU A 612 -23.40 11.62 -18.49
CA LEU A 612 -23.20 12.03 -17.09
C LEU A 612 -21.71 11.84 -16.75
N LYS A 613 -20.99 12.94 -16.47
CA LYS A 613 -19.51 12.93 -16.34
C LYS A 613 -19.07 12.13 -15.10
N GLY A 614 -18.71 10.86 -15.28
CA GLY A 614 -18.22 9.99 -14.22
C GLY A 614 -19.29 9.52 -13.22
N GLY A 615 -18.91 8.59 -12.34
CA GLY A 615 -19.77 8.00 -11.30
C GLY A 615 -20.44 6.67 -11.65
N GLY A 616 -20.23 6.12 -12.85
CA GLY A 616 -20.86 4.87 -13.32
C GLY A 616 -22.25 5.07 -13.92
N PRO A 617 -22.98 3.99 -14.29
CA PRO A 617 -24.35 4.06 -14.79
C PRO A 617 -25.33 4.58 -13.74
N PRO A 618 -26.41 5.29 -14.14
CA PRO A 618 -27.48 5.68 -13.23
C PRO A 618 -28.18 4.44 -12.65
N GLN A 619 -28.56 4.46 -11.38
CA GLN A 619 -29.25 3.35 -10.69
C GLN A 619 -30.70 3.74 -10.37
N THR A 620 -30.89 4.87 -9.69
CA THR A 620 -32.20 5.41 -9.28
C THR A 620 -32.24 6.94 -9.46
N ALA A 621 -33.45 7.50 -9.49
CA ALA A 621 -33.66 8.94 -9.56
C ALA A 621 -34.98 9.34 -8.88
N HIS A 622 -34.96 10.43 -8.13
CA HIS A 622 -36.09 10.92 -7.32
C HIS A 622 -36.22 12.44 -7.42
N PHE A 623 -37.45 12.94 -7.49
CA PHE A 623 -37.74 14.37 -7.44
C PHE A 623 -37.65 14.88 -5.99
N HIS A 624 -37.13 16.09 -5.81
CA HIS A 624 -37.11 16.77 -4.52
C HIS A 624 -38.56 17.05 -4.02
N PRO A 625 -38.87 16.88 -2.72
CA PRO A 625 -40.24 17.02 -2.18
C PRO A 625 -40.94 18.36 -2.45
N SER A 626 -40.21 19.49 -2.39
CA SER A 626 -40.75 20.85 -2.61
C SER A 626 -40.15 21.59 -3.82
N LYS A 627 -38.82 21.73 -3.88
CA LYS A 627 -38.03 22.48 -4.88
C LYS A 627 -38.03 21.77 -6.26
N PRO A 628 -37.85 22.48 -7.40
CA PRO A 628 -37.88 21.88 -8.76
C PRO A 628 -36.57 21.16 -9.13
N ILE A 629 -36.09 20.29 -8.23
CA ILE A 629 -34.80 19.60 -8.32
C ILE A 629 -35.03 18.10 -8.58
N LEU A 630 -34.22 17.52 -9.47
CA LEU A 630 -34.12 16.08 -9.70
C LEU A 630 -32.80 15.56 -9.12
N PHE A 631 -32.86 14.62 -8.19
CA PHE A 631 -31.69 13.85 -7.75
C PHE A 631 -31.53 12.61 -8.63
N VAL A 632 -30.30 12.36 -9.08
CA VAL A 632 -29.90 11.19 -9.86
C VAL A 632 -28.75 10.50 -9.14
N ALA A 633 -28.94 9.24 -8.74
CA ALA A 633 -27.85 8.41 -8.23
C ALA A 633 -27.22 7.62 -9.37
N ASN A 634 -25.93 7.87 -9.63
CA ASN A 634 -25.07 6.95 -10.36
C ASN A 634 -24.47 5.94 -9.38
N GLN A 635 -23.86 4.87 -9.90
CA GLN A 635 -23.21 3.81 -9.13
C GLN A 635 -22.36 4.29 -7.93
N ARG A 636 -21.64 5.43 -8.04
CA ARG A 636 -20.74 5.95 -6.98
C ARG A 636 -21.08 7.35 -6.44
N THR A 637 -21.99 8.10 -7.07
CA THR A 637 -22.21 9.54 -6.76
C THR A 637 -23.65 9.94 -7.00
N ILE A 638 -24.19 10.85 -6.19
CA ILE A 638 -25.53 11.42 -6.39
C ILE A 638 -25.40 12.86 -6.88
N ARG A 639 -26.26 13.29 -7.80
CA ARG A 639 -26.25 14.63 -8.40
C ARG A 639 -27.61 15.27 -8.33
N SER A 640 -27.68 16.53 -7.91
CA SER A 640 -28.90 17.33 -7.94
C SER A 640 -28.90 18.27 -9.15
N TYR A 641 -29.96 18.20 -9.94
CA TYR A 641 -30.17 19.01 -11.14
C TYR A 641 -31.38 19.92 -10.94
N ASP A 642 -31.20 21.23 -11.18
CA ASP A 642 -32.32 22.18 -11.22
C ASP A 642 -33.00 22.06 -12.59
N LEU A 643 -34.26 21.62 -12.59
CA LEU A 643 -35.04 21.43 -13.81
C LEU A 643 -35.49 22.75 -14.44
N SER A 644 -35.55 23.83 -13.67
CA SER A 644 -35.91 25.18 -14.15
C SER A 644 -34.71 25.89 -14.81
N ARG A 645 -33.51 25.73 -14.23
CA ARG A 645 -32.25 26.29 -14.78
C ARG A 645 -31.55 25.35 -15.77
N GLN A 646 -31.98 24.10 -15.85
CA GLN A 646 -31.38 23.01 -16.65
C GLN A 646 -29.88 22.80 -16.33
N SER A 647 -29.49 23.00 -15.07
CA SER A 647 -28.10 22.99 -14.60
C SER A 647 -27.87 22.00 -13.44
N LEU A 648 -26.61 21.61 -13.26
CA LEU A 648 -26.15 20.84 -12.09
C LEU A 648 -25.98 21.80 -10.90
N VAL A 649 -26.46 21.40 -9.72
CA VAL A 649 -26.42 22.22 -8.49
C VAL A 649 -25.38 21.70 -7.50
N LYS A 650 -25.48 20.44 -7.06
CA LYS A 650 -24.51 19.79 -6.15
C LYS A 650 -24.16 18.37 -6.63
N ILE A 651 -22.97 17.90 -6.25
CA ILE A 651 -22.52 16.51 -6.38
C ILE A 651 -22.24 15.99 -4.97
N LEU A 652 -22.97 14.97 -4.55
CA LEU A 652 -22.70 14.21 -3.32
C LEU A 652 -21.76 13.04 -3.63
N GLN A 653 -20.88 12.75 -2.68
CA GLN A 653 -19.81 11.76 -2.72
C GLN A 653 -19.98 10.77 -1.55
N PRO A 654 -20.86 9.75 -1.66
CA PRO A 654 -21.15 8.86 -0.53
C PRO A 654 -20.00 7.94 -0.10
N GLY A 655 -18.96 7.76 -0.93
CA GLY A 655 -17.86 6.84 -0.62
C GLY A 655 -18.25 5.36 -0.67
N ALA A 656 -19.41 5.04 -1.25
CA ALA A 656 -19.78 3.69 -1.68
C ALA A 656 -19.20 3.40 -3.08
N ARG A 657 -18.77 2.16 -3.31
CA ARG A 657 -18.43 1.64 -4.64
C ARG A 657 -19.69 1.36 -5.46
N TRP A 658 -20.80 0.98 -4.82
CA TRP A 658 -22.06 0.67 -5.48
C TRP A 658 -23.29 1.06 -4.64
N ILE A 659 -23.91 2.19 -4.99
CA ILE A 659 -25.21 2.64 -4.48
C ILE A 659 -26.33 1.72 -5.00
N SER A 660 -27.25 1.32 -4.13
CA SER A 660 -28.42 0.51 -4.48
C SER A 660 -29.69 1.36 -4.64
N SER A 661 -29.97 2.18 -3.63
CA SER A 661 -31.12 3.06 -3.54
C SER A 661 -30.79 4.31 -2.72
N PHE A 662 -31.58 5.37 -2.84
CA PHE A 662 -31.55 6.50 -1.92
C PHE A 662 -32.96 7.04 -1.72
N ASP A 663 -33.18 7.77 -0.63
CA ASP A 663 -34.42 8.52 -0.41
C ASP A 663 -34.12 9.90 0.18
N ILE A 664 -35.06 10.83 0.04
CA ILE A 664 -34.93 12.24 0.36
C ILE A 664 -35.85 12.58 1.54
N HIS A 665 -35.33 13.27 2.55
CA HIS A 665 -36.11 13.64 3.74
C HIS A 665 -37.35 14.46 3.33
N PRO A 666 -38.58 14.02 3.67
CA PRO A 666 -39.80 14.71 3.26
C PRO A 666 -39.96 16.06 3.96
N THR A 667 -40.87 16.90 3.44
CA THR A 667 -41.19 18.19 4.05
C THR A 667 -42.02 17.98 5.32
N SER A 668 -41.35 18.06 6.48
CA SER A 668 -41.97 18.06 7.81
C SER A 668 -42.65 19.40 8.11
N SER A 669 -43.52 19.44 9.13
CA SER A 669 -44.05 20.69 9.68
C SER A 669 -42.98 21.57 10.35
N THR A 670 -41.83 21.00 10.73
CA THR A 670 -40.73 21.70 11.43
C THR A 670 -39.63 22.22 10.49
N THR A 671 -39.49 21.64 9.30
CA THR A 671 -38.28 21.76 8.48
C THR A 671 -38.62 21.69 6.99
N SER A 672 -38.04 22.58 6.17
CA SER A 672 -38.29 22.73 4.72
C SER A 672 -37.73 21.59 3.85
N GLY A 673 -38.14 20.36 4.15
CA GLY A 673 -37.47 19.11 3.76
C GLY A 673 -37.08 18.94 2.29
N GLY A 674 -36.00 18.19 2.13
CA GLY A 674 -35.21 18.02 0.91
C GLY A 674 -33.69 18.17 1.14
N ASP A 675 -33.30 18.66 2.32
CA ASP A 675 -31.92 19.03 2.65
C ASP A 675 -31.10 17.86 3.24
N ASN A 676 -31.76 16.75 3.60
CA ASN A 676 -31.14 15.52 4.08
C ASN A 676 -31.54 14.32 3.21
N LEU A 677 -30.62 13.37 2.99
CA LEU A 677 -30.81 12.15 2.20
C LEU A 677 -30.24 10.93 2.93
N ILE A 678 -30.87 9.77 2.73
CA ILE A 678 -30.31 8.46 3.10
C ILE A 678 -29.94 7.69 1.84
N VAL A 679 -28.80 7.00 1.86
CA VAL A 679 -28.26 6.23 0.73
C VAL A 679 -27.92 4.82 1.17
N GLY A 680 -28.56 3.83 0.55
CA GLY A 680 -28.23 2.42 0.68
C GLY A 680 -27.12 2.01 -0.30
N SER A 681 -26.32 1.02 0.08
CA SER A 681 -25.26 0.48 -0.78
C SER A 681 -25.20 -1.04 -0.74
N TYR A 682 -24.76 -1.64 -1.84
CA TYR A 682 -24.40 -3.06 -1.88
C TYR A 682 -23.16 -3.35 -1.01
N ASP A 683 -22.36 -2.32 -0.71
CA ASP A 683 -21.20 -2.34 0.19
C ASP A 683 -21.56 -2.47 1.69
N ARG A 684 -22.82 -2.80 2.02
CA ARG A 684 -23.34 -3.03 3.39
C ARG A 684 -23.38 -1.77 4.28
N ARG A 685 -23.34 -0.58 3.67
CA ARG A 685 -23.34 0.73 4.37
C ARG A 685 -24.65 1.47 4.13
N LEU A 686 -25.26 1.96 5.21
CA LEU A 686 -26.28 3.00 5.17
C LEU A 686 -25.61 4.34 5.45
N LEU A 687 -25.85 5.33 4.60
CA LEU A 687 -25.13 6.59 4.60
C LEU A 687 -26.12 7.74 4.74
N TRP A 688 -25.98 8.54 5.79
CA TRP A 688 -26.74 9.76 5.97
C TRP A 688 -25.96 10.95 5.38
N HIS A 689 -26.59 11.68 4.46
CA HIS A 689 -26.07 12.91 3.90
C HIS A 689 -26.92 14.10 4.34
N ASP A 690 -26.27 15.09 4.93
CA ASP A 690 -26.79 16.45 4.96
C ASP A 690 -26.20 17.21 3.76
N VAL A 691 -27.07 17.77 2.91
CA VAL A 691 -26.71 18.36 1.62
C VAL A 691 -25.97 19.68 1.78
N ASP A 692 -26.19 20.40 2.89
CA ASP A 692 -25.66 21.73 3.13
C ASP A 692 -24.43 21.70 4.04
N LEU A 693 -24.31 20.71 4.94
CA LEU A 693 -23.11 20.46 5.73
C LEU A 693 -21.92 19.91 4.89
N SER A 694 -22.13 18.92 4.02
CA SER A 694 -21.02 18.31 3.28
C SER A 694 -21.43 17.51 2.03
N PRO A 695 -20.60 17.49 0.95
CA PRO A 695 -20.76 16.50 -0.10
C PRO A 695 -20.44 15.06 0.38
N ARG A 696 -19.69 14.89 1.47
CA ARG A 696 -19.41 13.57 2.11
C ARG A 696 -20.55 13.18 3.06
N PRO A 697 -20.72 11.89 3.42
CA PRO A 697 -21.76 11.49 4.39
C PRO A 697 -21.44 12.06 5.78
N TYR A 698 -22.48 12.57 6.46
CA TYR A 698 -22.42 13.03 7.84
C TYR A 698 -22.27 11.86 8.83
N LYS A 699 -23.05 10.78 8.63
CA LYS A 699 -23.00 9.58 9.47
C LYS A 699 -22.96 8.33 8.61
N THR A 700 -22.02 7.44 8.92
CA THR A 700 -21.85 6.13 8.25
C THR A 700 -22.33 5.03 9.20
N LEU A 701 -23.34 4.26 8.80
CA LEU A 701 -23.91 3.17 9.59
C LEU A 701 -23.61 1.83 8.90
N ARG A 702 -23.23 0.81 9.68
CA ARG A 702 -22.77 -0.50 9.19
C ARG A 702 -23.35 -1.64 10.04
N TYR A 703 -24.68 -1.71 10.12
CA TYR A 703 -25.38 -2.68 10.96
C TYR A 703 -25.84 -3.95 10.21
N HIS A 704 -25.73 -3.98 8.87
CA HIS A 704 -26.17 -5.11 8.05
C HIS A 704 -25.03 -6.05 7.67
N GLN A 705 -25.33 -7.35 7.60
CA GLN A 705 -24.34 -8.37 7.22
C GLN A 705 -24.22 -8.54 5.70
N LYS A 706 -25.22 -8.11 4.93
CA LYS A 706 -25.26 -8.16 3.47
C LYS A 706 -25.60 -6.79 2.84
N ALA A 707 -25.71 -6.76 1.52
CA ALA A 707 -26.10 -5.59 0.76
C ALA A 707 -27.42 -4.99 1.24
N ILE A 708 -27.53 -3.66 1.24
CA ILE A 708 -28.79 -2.95 1.45
C ILE A 708 -29.45 -2.79 0.08
N ARG A 709 -30.73 -3.14 -0.03
CA ARG A 709 -31.53 -3.13 -1.27
C ARG A 709 -32.33 -1.85 -1.41
N ALA A 710 -33.12 -1.53 -0.38
CA ALA A 710 -34.00 -0.38 -0.33
C ALA A 710 -33.77 0.44 0.95
N VAL A 711 -33.99 1.75 0.85
CA VAL A 711 -34.04 2.69 1.98
C VAL A 711 -35.24 3.61 1.77
N ARG A 712 -35.97 3.95 2.83
CA ARG A 712 -37.13 4.86 2.77
C ARG A 712 -37.28 5.71 4.03
N TYR A 713 -37.63 6.97 3.85
CA TYR A 713 -38.20 7.81 4.91
C TYR A 713 -39.70 7.57 5.08
N HIS A 714 -40.19 7.74 6.30
CA HIS A 714 -41.61 7.92 6.56
C HIS A 714 -42.04 9.34 6.18
N SER A 715 -43.23 9.49 5.58
CA SER A 715 -43.82 10.79 5.19
C SER A 715 -43.88 11.85 6.31
N ASN A 716 -44.47 11.52 7.46
CA ASN A 716 -44.80 12.47 8.53
C ASN A 716 -43.97 12.27 9.82
N TYR A 717 -43.73 11.01 10.23
CA TYR A 717 -42.93 10.72 11.43
C TYR A 717 -41.42 10.86 11.13
N PRO A 718 -40.58 11.22 12.12
CA PRO A 718 -39.13 11.27 11.99
C PRO A 718 -38.49 9.86 11.99
N LEU A 719 -39.03 8.97 11.16
CA LEU A 719 -38.63 7.58 11.02
C LEU A 719 -38.06 7.33 9.63
N PHE A 720 -37.08 6.45 9.56
CA PHE A 720 -36.62 5.86 8.30
C PHE A 720 -36.22 4.40 8.52
N ALA A 721 -36.12 3.65 7.43
CA ALA A 721 -35.67 2.27 7.49
C ALA A 721 -34.85 1.88 6.27
N ASP A 722 -33.99 0.88 6.47
CA ASP A 722 -33.30 0.13 5.43
C ASP A 722 -33.80 -1.33 5.36
N ALA A 723 -33.48 -1.99 4.26
CA ALA A 723 -33.86 -3.37 3.97
C ALA A 723 -32.69 -4.09 3.30
N SER A 724 -32.33 -5.29 3.79
CA SER A 724 -31.13 -6.00 3.34
C SER A 724 -31.37 -7.43 2.86
N ASP A 725 -30.43 -7.90 2.03
CA ASP A 725 -30.32 -9.30 1.63
C ASP A 725 -30.08 -10.27 2.80
N ASP A 726 -29.76 -9.80 4.01
CA ASP A 726 -29.69 -10.64 5.22
C ASP A 726 -31.07 -11.05 5.79
N GLY A 727 -32.17 -10.56 5.19
CA GLY A 727 -33.54 -10.90 5.60
C GLY A 727 -34.06 -10.06 6.77
N SER A 728 -33.32 -9.01 7.17
CA SER A 728 -33.75 -8.03 8.15
C SER A 728 -34.01 -6.65 7.56
N LEU A 729 -34.77 -5.85 8.31
CA LEU A 729 -34.91 -4.41 8.14
C LEU A 729 -34.51 -3.73 9.45
N GLN A 730 -33.96 -2.52 9.40
CA GLN A 730 -33.68 -1.75 10.62
C GLN A 730 -34.44 -0.44 10.61
N ILE A 731 -35.10 -0.16 11.73
CA ILE A 731 -35.87 1.06 11.93
C ILE A 731 -35.02 2.03 12.73
N PHE A 732 -34.95 3.27 12.26
CA PHE A 732 -34.21 4.37 12.87
C PHE A 732 -35.13 5.57 13.13
N HIS A 733 -34.86 6.26 14.23
CA HIS A 733 -35.30 7.64 14.43
C HIS A 733 -34.29 8.58 13.80
N GLY A 734 -34.74 9.49 12.96
CA GLY A 734 -33.92 10.51 12.28
C GLY A 734 -34.57 11.88 12.45
N SER A 735 -34.31 12.55 13.57
CA SER A 735 -34.86 13.88 13.84
C SER A 735 -33.96 14.96 13.25
N VAL A 736 -34.42 15.57 12.15
CA VAL A 736 -33.85 16.77 11.54
C VAL A 736 -34.49 18.01 12.15
N THR A 737 -33.74 18.69 13.01
CA THR A 737 -34.06 19.99 13.57
C THR A 737 -34.09 21.08 12.49
N GLY A 738 -34.91 22.12 12.68
CA GLY A 738 -35.03 23.26 11.76
C GLY A 738 -34.01 24.37 11.99
N ASP A 739 -33.16 24.26 13.02
CA ASP A 739 -32.07 25.19 13.29
C ASP A 739 -30.81 24.78 12.52
N LEU A 740 -30.32 25.69 11.67
CA LEU A 740 -29.20 25.51 10.75
C LEU A 740 -27.87 25.17 11.47
N LEU A 741 -27.73 25.50 12.76
CA LEU A 741 -26.54 25.18 13.55
C LEU A 741 -26.59 23.80 14.23
N SER A 742 -27.69 23.06 14.08
CA SER A 742 -27.95 21.81 14.80
C SER A 742 -27.94 20.59 13.86
N ASN A 743 -27.09 19.60 14.13
CA ASN A 743 -26.99 18.40 13.31
C ASN A 743 -28.13 17.40 13.58
N ALA A 744 -28.55 16.66 12.55
CA ALA A 744 -29.58 15.62 12.68
C ALA A 744 -29.20 14.53 13.70
N SER A 745 -30.16 14.18 14.58
CA SER A 745 -29.99 13.12 15.58
C SER A 745 -30.52 11.79 15.05
N ILE A 746 -29.66 10.76 15.06
CA ILE A 746 -29.90 9.48 14.39
C ILE A 746 -29.69 8.33 15.38
N VAL A 747 -30.79 7.65 15.73
CA VAL A 747 -30.87 6.61 16.78
C VAL A 747 -31.45 5.31 16.20
N PRO A 748 -30.79 4.16 16.35
CA PRO A 748 -31.37 2.86 16.00
C PRO A 748 -32.47 2.47 16.99
N LEU A 749 -33.64 2.05 16.49
CA LEU A 749 -34.79 1.68 17.32
C LEU A 749 -35.00 0.16 17.38
N LYS A 750 -35.08 -0.50 16.21
CA LYS A 750 -35.45 -1.91 16.13
C LYS A 750 -34.91 -2.59 14.89
N VAL A 751 -34.35 -3.79 15.05
CA VAL A 751 -34.10 -4.72 13.95
C VAL A 751 -35.30 -5.65 13.81
N LEU A 752 -35.99 -5.57 12.68
CA LEU A 752 -37.11 -6.43 12.32
C LEU A 752 -36.58 -7.64 11.55
N ARG A 753 -36.89 -8.85 12.04
CA ARG A 753 -36.45 -10.12 11.46
C ARG A 753 -37.66 -11.01 11.18
N GLY A 754 -37.64 -11.71 10.05
CA GLY A 754 -38.66 -12.73 9.76
C GLY A 754 -38.73 -13.20 8.30
N HIS A 755 -38.28 -12.37 7.35
CA HIS A 755 -38.14 -12.78 5.94
C HIS A 755 -37.13 -13.91 5.81
N LYS A 756 -37.46 -14.93 5.00
CA LYS A 756 -36.55 -16.05 4.75
C LYS A 756 -35.60 -15.68 3.61
N VAL A 757 -34.29 -15.84 3.85
CA VAL A 757 -33.27 -15.65 2.80
C VAL A 757 -33.35 -16.81 1.79
N THR A 758 -33.41 -16.49 0.49
CA THR A 758 -33.62 -17.48 -0.59
C THR A 758 -32.74 -17.21 -1.81
N GLY A 759 -31.74 -18.07 -2.05
CA GLY A 759 -30.71 -17.84 -3.07
C GLY A 759 -29.97 -16.54 -2.75
N GLU A 760 -29.44 -16.47 -1.53
CA GLU A 760 -28.74 -15.33 -0.90
C GLU A 760 -29.50 -14.01 -0.70
N LEU A 761 -30.59 -13.77 -1.43
CA LEU A 761 -31.43 -12.58 -1.33
C LEU A 761 -32.39 -12.63 -0.15
N GLY A 762 -32.68 -11.46 0.42
CA GLY A 762 -33.51 -11.26 1.61
C GLY A 762 -34.70 -10.36 1.34
N VAL A 763 -34.64 -9.11 1.81
CA VAL A 763 -35.68 -8.09 1.60
C VAL A 763 -35.31 -7.20 0.41
N LEU A 764 -36.22 -7.04 -0.57
CA LEU A 764 -35.94 -6.44 -1.88
C LEU A 764 -36.47 -5.01 -2.04
N ASP A 765 -37.64 -4.69 -1.49
CA ASP A 765 -38.24 -3.33 -1.49
C ASP A 765 -38.94 -3.06 -0.15
N LEU A 766 -39.16 -1.78 0.12
CA LEU A 766 -39.69 -1.22 1.36
C LEU A 766 -40.62 -0.05 1.01
N ASP A 767 -41.70 0.11 1.76
CA ASP A 767 -42.50 1.33 1.78
C ASP A 767 -43.04 1.63 3.18
N TRP A 768 -43.34 2.90 3.44
CA TRP A 768 -43.98 3.36 4.67
C TRP A 768 -45.44 3.71 4.40
N HIS A 769 -46.31 3.35 5.33
CA HIS A 769 -47.70 3.76 5.29
C HIS A 769 -47.79 5.30 5.42
N PRO A 770 -48.62 6.00 4.62
CA PRO A 770 -48.53 7.47 4.48
C PRO A 770 -48.94 8.28 5.72
N ARG A 771 -49.41 7.63 6.81
CA ARG A 771 -49.91 8.28 8.03
C ARG A 771 -49.38 7.62 9.30
N GLU A 772 -49.91 6.45 9.65
CA GLU A 772 -49.49 5.64 10.81
C GLU A 772 -48.09 5.05 10.61
N ALA A 773 -47.34 4.87 11.71
CA ALA A 773 -45.95 4.38 11.75
C ALA A 773 -45.79 2.88 11.42
N TRP A 774 -46.36 2.43 10.30
CA TRP A 774 -46.27 1.05 9.80
C TRP A 774 -45.42 0.99 8.54
N CYS A 775 -44.63 -0.06 8.37
CA CYS A 775 -43.88 -0.30 7.13
C CYS A 775 -44.28 -1.62 6.50
N VAL A 776 -44.17 -1.70 5.17
CA VAL A 776 -44.36 -2.94 4.42
C VAL A 776 -43.07 -3.30 3.70
N SER A 777 -42.75 -4.59 3.67
CA SER A 777 -41.53 -5.11 3.06
C SER A 777 -41.78 -6.32 2.16
N ALA A 778 -41.03 -6.38 1.05
CA ALA A 778 -41.12 -7.44 0.04
C ALA A 778 -39.95 -8.43 0.17
N GLY A 779 -40.27 -9.71 0.32
CA GLY A 779 -39.31 -10.78 0.50
C GLY A 779 -38.96 -11.52 -0.80
N ALA A 780 -37.71 -11.95 -0.91
CA ALA A 780 -37.30 -12.98 -1.84
C ALA A 780 -37.97 -14.34 -1.54
N ASP A 781 -38.52 -14.52 -0.34
CA ASP A 781 -39.36 -15.67 0.04
C ASP A 781 -40.77 -15.69 -0.60
N GLY A 782 -41.09 -14.70 -1.43
CA GLY A 782 -42.38 -14.59 -2.13
C GLY A 782 -43.51 -14.01 -1.26
N THR A 783 -43.20 -13.50 -0.07
CA THR A 783 -44.16 -12.85 0.83
C THR A 783 -43.99 -11.33 0.86
N CYS A 784 -45.08 -10.59 1.01
CA CYS A 784 -45.02 -9.25 1.58
C CYS A 784 -45.36 -9.32 3.07
N ARG A 785 -44.87 -8.38 3.88
CA ARG A 785 -45.11 -8.33 5.32
C ARG A 785 -45.35 -6.90 5.79
N LEU A 786 -46.45 -6.68 6.52
CA LEU A 786 -46.73 -5.46 7.26
C LEU A 786 -46.12 -5.56 8.66
N TRP A 787 -45.47 -4.48 9.10
CA TRP A 787 -44.92 -4.34 10.44
C TRP A 787 -45.58 -3.19 11.18
N THR A 788 -45.88 -3.41 12.46
CA THR A 788 -46.63 -2.52 13.36
C THR A 788 -46.03 -2.47 14.76
#